data_AF-A0A8H6S310-F1
#
_entry.id   AF-A0A8H6S310-F1
#
_cell.length_a   1.000
_cell.length_b   1.000
_cell.length_c   1.000
_cell.angle_alpha   90.00
_cell.angle_beta   90.00
_cell.angle_gamma   90.00
#
_symmetry.space_group_name_H-M   'P 1'
#
loop_
_entity.id
_entity.type
_entity.pdbx_description
1 polymer ?
#
loop_
_entity_poly.entity_id
_entity_poly.type
_entity_poly.pdbx_seq_one_letter_code
_entity_poly.pdbx_strand_id
1 'polypeptide(L)'
;MGLTEREPIICYNTQTSREAAVIVRVHDKNADNPQQSEEASHIGCNGTFPCQKCKWGGSKINQVQPAVYHACHEPGPVRTADEIRAELSHQPSLATRGSSAAIETRQKETGTKDKLTQYWIARTLDWVMQLKAESPGSSVDKIAKAAQHWLEEQLGDKINLLLDIVGLDPGRDAPVEILHTILLGVIKYIWHHLNTYKWTDNERHLLAIRLQSTDISGMNVPPIRGAYMMQYRNNLIGKHYKTIMQSLVFHVHGICNPDQFKLIKFAADLGAQLNIAIANLLDAWDAVEPLRILTKIKLHLLPHLPDDIRRFGPAVRFSTETQESYNAVFRMCSINGNNQAPSRDIAMKFAAMNNIKHAVCGGFWQSSAAYDSDQQLAIEAVRGWSEPGNTVKKLLFDDPVLQRHLGWVPHYPPVPGFVRLLGLNAFPPIPWQQTITSRHWTQEHPSQPIPNSAWQQGLSGAQRHWDELWKLFREAVAKHGYVFSSSCAHKHVIPEQGLTSYVVVPGTAVEFGCSVQHDCRRGNCKPAAMAKECQEREDTLRDISLIKHVDDDNFVLNLGSVHNFAELTRVLPRSLYNLKPQHSDRLQFHTEMAAKAGSARLSTREKTAEKRRATAARKKQKADEAAKKAHEAAVKARQAEEVVQGAQLEDLDDAQLVDVESDGKSAGEDDAEPKSESESEEDDDEYIPKHAGQKRGRPEKITPRQQKKRQKR
;
A
#
# COMPACT_ATOMS: atom_id res chain seq x y z
N MET A 1 17.75 0.28 24.17
CA MET A 1 17.56 1.75 24.09
C MET A 1 18.05 2.49 25.32
N GLY A 2 18.00 1.90 26.53
CA GLY A 2 18.51 2.58 27.75
C GLY A 2 20.01 2.95 27.76
N LEU A 3 20.83 2.39 26.86
CA LEU A 3 22.24 2.75 26.73
C LEU A 3 22.43 4.22 26.35
N THR A 4 21.70 4.74 25.35
CA THR A 4 21.85 6.15 24.94
C THR A 4 21.23 7.13 25.93
N GLU A 5 20.39 6.66 26.85
CA GLU A 5 19.85 7.49 27.94
C GLU A 5 20.86 7.68 29.07
N ARG A 6 21.70 6.66 29.33
CA ARG A 6 22.79 6.71 30.32
C ARG A 6 24.07 7.30 29.72
N GLU A 7 24.34 6.97 28.46
CA GLU A 7 25.51 7.38 27.69
C GLU A 7 25.07 7.97 26.34
N PRO A 8 24.71 9.27 26.30
CA PRO A 8 24.29 9.93 25.07
C PRO A 8 25.34 9.85 23.96
N ILE A 9 24.88 9.77 22.71
CA ILE A 9 25.75 9.80 21.54
C ILE A 9 26.27 11.22 21.38
N ILE A 10 27.58 11.40 21.53
CA ILE A 10 28.23 12.69 21.27
C ILE A 10 28.34 12.88 19.76
N CYS A 11 27.80 13.99 19.26
CA CYS A 11 27.80 14.39 17.85
C CYS A 11 28.17 15.88 17.72
N TYR A 12 28.31 16.36 16.48
CA TYR A 12 28.60 17.76 16.19
C TYR A 12 27.42 18.43 15.50
N ASN A 13 26.92 19.53 16.06
CA ASN A 13 25.90 20.35 15.43
C ASN A 13 26.58 21.39 14.54
N THR A 14 26.47 21.22 13.22
CA THR A 14 27.10 22.10 12.23
C THR A 14 26.48 23.49 12.18
N GLN A 15 25.20 23.63 12.51
CA GLN A 15 24.50 24.92 12.52
C GLN A 15 24.97 25.80 13.69
N THR A 16 25.24 25.20 14.84
CA THR A 16 25.70 25.94 16.03
C THR A 16 27.21 25.85 16.27
N SER A 17 27.91 25.01 15.51
CA SER A 17 29.34 24.71 15.65
C SER A 17 29.72 24.27 17.07
N ARG A 18 28.92 23.37 17.66
CA ARG A 18 29.10 22.86 19.03
C ARG A 18 28.89 21.36 19.12
N GLU A 19 29.55 20.75 20.08
CA GLU A 19 29.20 19.38 20.49
C GLU A 19 27.76 19.34 21.00
N ALA A 20 27.06 18.28 20.60
CA ALA A 20 25.72 17.99 21.04
C ALA A 20 25.68 16.52 21.50
N ALA A 21 24.76 16.24 22.43
CA ALA A 21 24.48 14.90 22.90
C ALA A 21 23.11 14.49 22.39
N VAL A 22 23.03 13.35 21.69
CA VAL A 22 21.79 12.79 21.15
C VAL A 22 21.40 11.55 21.93
N ILE A 23 20.16 11.51 22.36
CA ILE A 23 19.53 10.33 22.95
C ILE A 23 18.62 9.72 21.89
N VAL A 24 18.75 8.41 21.66
CA VAL A 24 17.88 7.71 20.73
C VAL A 24 16.57 7.35 21.45
N ARG A 25 15.45 7.82 20.91
CA ARG A 25 14.09 7.50 21.35
C ARG A 25 13.31 6.93 20.17
N VAL A 26 12.37 6.03 20.43
CA VAL A 26 11.38 5.63 19.42
C VAL A 26 10.37 6.76 19.30
N HIS A 27 10.25 7.35 18.12
CA HIS A 27 9.31 8.44 17.87
C HIS A 27 7.94 7.90 17.44
N ASP A 28 7.94 6.96 16.51
CA ASP A 28 6.77 6.32 15.91
C ASP A 28 7.09 4.87 15.48
N LYS A 29 6.05 4.15 15.07
CA LYS A 29 6.09 2.77 14.57
C LYS A 29 5.49 2.69 13.17
N ASN A 30 6.32 3.08 12.22
CA ASN A 30 5.99 3.03 10.80
C ASN A 30 6.15 1.59 10.29
N ALA A 31 5.04 0.90 10.09
CA ALA A 31 4.98 -0.47 9.59
C ALA A 31 3.66 -0.70 8.87
N ASP A 32 3.56 -1.83 8.16
CA ASP A 32 2.29 -2.26 7.57
C ASP A 32 1.25 -2.62 8.65
N ASN A 33 -0.02 -2.74 8.25
CA ASN A 33 -1.10 -2.99 9.21
C ASN A 33 -0.94 -4.30 10.00
N PRO A 34 -0.53 -5.45 9.41
CA PRO A 34 -0.27 -6.67 10.17
C PRO A 34 0.83 -6.49 11.22
N GLN A 35 1.96 -5.88 10.85
CA GLN A 35 3.06 -5.66 11.78
C GLN A 35 2.64 -4.70 12.90
N GLN A 36 1.93 -3.61 12.59
CA GLN A 36 1.38 -2.72 13.60
C GLN A 36 0.41 -3.44 14.57
N SER A 37 -0.43 -4.34 14.04
CA SER A 37 -1.32 -5.16 14.87
C SER A 37 -0.53 -6.08 15.81
N GLU A 38 0.54 -6.70 15.32
CA GLU A 38 1.40 -7.56 16.14
C GLU A 38 2.16 -6.77 17.21
N GLU A 39 2.77 -5.65 16.82
CA GLU A 39 3.53 -4.78 17.72
C GLU A 39 2.64 -4.12 18.79
N ALA A 40 1.35 -3.92 18.51
CA ALA A 40 0.34 -3.46 19.46
C ALA A 40 -0.27 -4.59 20.31
N SER A 41 0.21 -5.84 20.19
CA SER A 41 -0.35 -7.01 20.88
C SER A 41 -1.86 -7.15 20.66
N HIS A 42 -2.32 -6.84 19.45
CA HIS A 42 -3.71 -6.83 19.04
C HIS A 42 -4.12 -8.17 18.40
N ILE A 43 -5.36 -8.60 18.65
CA ILE A 43 -5.91 -9.90 18.21
C ILE A 43 -6.01 -10.08 16.69
N GLY A 44 -5.88 -9.01 15.92
CA GLY A 44 -5.97 -8.99 14.46
C GLY A 44 -7.32 -8.49 13.95
N CYS A 45 -7.37 -8.13 12.67
CA CYS A 45 -8.55 -7.51 12.03
C CYS A 45 -9.80 -8.41 11.99
N ASN A 46 -9.63 -9.72 12.12
CA ASN A 46 -10.73 -10.70 12.18
C ASN A 46 -11.23 -10.94 13.62
N GLY A 47 -10.64 -10.27 14.61
CA GLY A 47 -11.11 -10.32 15.99
C GLY A 47 -12.41 -9.56 16.22
N THR A 48 -12.97 -9.75 17.41
CA THR A 48 -14.15 -9.00 17.90
C THR A 48 -13.90 -7.50 18.00
N PHE A 49 -12.67 -7.11 18.32
CA PHE A 49 -12.20 -5.73 18.25
C PHE A 49 -11.18 -5.65 17.14
N PRO A 50 -11.56 -5.22 15.93
CA PRO A 50 -10.69 -5.29 14.76
C PRO A 50 -9.71 -4.12 14.63
N CYS A 51 -9.91 -3.03 15.40
CA CYS A 51 -9.05 -1.86 15.37
C CYS A 51 -7.90 -1.97 16.37
N GLN A 52 -6.66 -1.83 15.88
CA GLN A 52 -5.46 -1.85 16.71
C GLN A 52 -5.24 -0.54 17.50
N LYS A 53 -5.88 0.58 17.08
CA LYS A 53 -5.71 1.89 17.73
C LYS A 53 -6.77 2.19 18.80
N CYS A 54 -7.97 1.62 18.65
CA CYS A 54 -9.08 1.89 19.55
C CYS A 54 -9.90 0.63 19.88
N LYS A 55 -10.84 0.78 20.81
CA LYS A 55 -11.72 -0.28 21.31
C LYS A 55 -13.02 -0.39 20.51
N TRP A 56 -13.05 0.11 19.27
CA TRP A 56 -14.18 -0.14 18.38
C TRP A 56 -14.29 -1.64 18.08
N GLY A 57 -15.52 -2.17 18.11
CA GLY A 57 -15.81 -3.59 17.97
C GLY A 57 -16.75 -4.14 19.04
N GLY A 58 -16.46 -5.35 19.50
CA GLY A 58 -17.22 -6.10 20.49
C GLY A 58 -18.23 -7.07 19.87
N SER A 59 -18.83 -7.91 20.73
CA SER A 59 -19.79 -8.95 20.33
C SER A 59 -21.02 -8.42 19.59
N LYS A 60 -21.39 -7.15 19.83
CA LYS A 60 -22.54 -6.47 19.23
C LYS A 60 -22.27 -5.82 17.87
N ILE A 61 -21.03 -5.79 17.38
CA ILE A 61 -20.72 -5.29 16.02
C ILE A 61 -21.52 -6.02 14.93
N ASN A 62 -21.94 -7.25 15.25
CA ASN A 62 -22.74 -8.11 14.40
C ASN A 62 -24.24 -7.78 14.35
N GLN A 63 -24.73 -6.90 15.24
CA GLN A 63 -26.16 -6.57 15.38
C GLN A 63 -26.58 -5.34 14.56
N VAL A 64 -25.64 -4.60 13.96
CA VAL A 64 -25.87 -3.47 13.03
C VAL A 64 -26.90 -2.46 13.57
N GLN A 65 -26.79 -2.13 14.85
CA GLN A 65 -27.66 -1.11 15.47
C GLN A 65 -27.23 0.30 15.03
N PRO A 66 -28.15 1.27 14.88
CA PRO A 66 -27.82 2.62 14.41
C PRO A 66 -26.66 3.29 15.15
N ALA A 67 -26.66 3.24 16.49
CA ALA A 67 -25.59 3.83 17.30
C ALA A 67 -24.23 3.14 17.07
N VAL A 68 -24.23 1.82 16.94
CA VAL A 68 -23.01 1.03 16.67
C VAL A 68 -22.48 1.33 15.27
N TYR A 69 -23.38 1.43 14.28
CA TYR A 69 -23.04 1.76 12.91
C TYR A 69 -22.47 3.18 12.78
N HIS A 70 -23.11 4.16 13.43
CA HIS A 70 -22.63 5.53 13.46
C HIS A 70 -21.22 5.62 14.06
N ALA A 71 -20.97 4.93 15.18
CA ALA A 71 -19.66 4.89 15.84
C ALA A 71 -18.54 4.26 14.97
N CYS A 72 -18.85 3.57 13.87
CA CYS A 72 -17.82 3.05 12.96
C CYS A 72 -17.11 4.17 12.18
N HIS A 73 -17.71 5.37 12.15
CA HIS A 73 -17.25 6.52 11.38
C HIS A 73 -16.36 7.47 12.19
N GLU A 74 -16.09 7.14 13.45
CA GLU A 74 -15.37 7.98 14.39
C GLU A 74 -14.34 7.14 15.19
N PRO A 75 -13.25 7.74 15.65
CA PRO A 75 -12.32 7.09 16.57
C PRO A 75 -13.03 6.63 17.85
N GLY A 76 -12.90 5.35 18.19
CA GLY A 76 -13.34 4.83 19.49
C GLY A 76 -12.37 5.19 20.64
N PRO A 77 -12.67 4.75 21.87
CA PRO A 77 -11.75 4.89 22.99
C PRO A 77 -10.39 4.26 22.69
N VAL A 78 -9.30 5.01 22.93
CA VAL A 78 -7.95 4.57 22.60
C VAL A 78 -7.52 3.35 23.41
N ARG A 79 -6.67 2.51 22.82
CA ARG A 79 -5.92 1.48 23.55
C ARG A 79 -4.67 2.11 24.16
N THR A 80 -4.25 1.63 25.32
CA THR A 80 -3.05 2.12 26.01
C THR A 80 -2.11 0.97 26.35
N ALA A 81 -0.81 1.25 26.37
CA ALA A 81 0.21 0.27 26.75
C ALA A 81 -0.04 -0.33 28.15
N ASP A 82 -0.51 0.47 29.11
CA ASP A 82 -0.78 0.02 30.48
C ASP A 82 -1.93 -0.99 30.55
N GLU A 83 -3.02 -0.72 29.83
CA GLU A 83 -4.15 -1.66 29.72
C GLU A 83 -3.74 -2.95 29.03
N ILE A 84 -2.95 -2.85 27.95
CA ILE A 84 -2.43 -4.01 27.22
C ILE A 84 -1.53 -4.84 28.16
N ARG A 85 -0.62 -4.20 28.90
CA ARG A 85 0.27 -4.87 29.86
C ARG A 85 -0.51 -5.59 30.94
N ALA A 86 -1.49 -4.92 31.57
CA ALA A 86 -2.33 -5.51 32.59
C ALA A 86 -3.07 -6.76 32.08
N GLU A 87 -3.57 -6.71 30.84
CA GLU A 87 -4.26 -7.84 30.24
C GLU A 87 -3.31 -9.01 29.90
N LEU A 88 -2.13 -8.71 29.36
CA LEU A 88 -1.11 -9.73 29.06
C LEU A 88 -0.50 -10.35 30.32
N SER A 89 -0.46 -9.64 31.45
CA SER A 89 -0.07 -10.23 32.73
C SER A 89 -1.18 -11.11 33.33
N HIS A 90 -2.45 -10.80 33.04
CA HIS A 90 -3.59 -11.58 33.53
C HIS A 90 -3.77 -12.91 32.78
N GLN A 91 -3.60 -12.94 31.45
CA GLN A 91 -3.85 -14.16 30.64
C GLN A 91 -3.02 -15.39 31.09
N PRO A 92 -1.71 -15.29 31.39
CA PRO A 92 -0.93 -16.40 31.91
C PRO A 92 -1.45 -16.96 33.24
N SER A 93 -2.04 -16.13 34.12
CA SER A 93 -2.63 -16.60 35.37
C SER A 93 -3.87 -17.50 35.16
N LEU A 94 -4.54 -17.36 34.01
CA LEU A 94 -5.60 -18.28 33.59
C LEU A 94 -5.03 -19.60 33.06
N ALA A 95 -3.86 -19.54 32.42
CA ALA A 95 -3.15 -20.71 31.91
C ALA A 95 -2.64 -21.60 33.06
N THR A 96 -2.16 -21.02 34.16
CA THR A 96 -1.74 -21.81 35.35
C THR A 96 -2.89 -22.59 35.98
N ARG A 97 -4.15 -22.14 35.79
CA ARG A 97 -5.35 -22.90 36.19
C ARG A 97 -5.80 -23.95 35.17
N GLY A 98 -5.15 -24.00 34.00
CA GLY A 98 -5.43 -24.97 32.93
C GLY A 98 -6.67 -24.65 32.10
N SER A 99 -7.07 -23.38 31.98
CA SER A 99 -8.29 -23.00 31.27
C SER A 99 -8.02 -22.30 29.93
N SER A 100 -7.87 -23.09 28.86
CA SER A 100 -7.73 -22.55 27.50
C SER A 100 -8.96 -21.75 27.05
N ALA A 101 -10.17 -22.24 27.35
CA ALA A 101 -11.41 -21.58 26.98
C ALA A 101 -11.60 -20.20 27.64
N ALA A 102 -11.17 -20.03 28.90
CA ALA A 102 -11.21 -18.73 29.58
C ALA A 102 -10.25 -17.73 28.91
N ILE A 103 -9.07 -18.17 28.50
CA ILE A 103 -8.09 -17.34 27.78
C ILE A 103 -8.66 -16.89 26.44
N GLU A 104 -9.22 -17.80 25.65
CA GLU A 104 -9.84 -17.45 24.36
C GLU A 104 -10.99 -16.46 24.51
N THR A 105 -11.82 -16.66 25.54
CA THR A 105 -12.94 -15.75 25.86
C THR A 105 -12.39 -14.37 26.20
N ARG A 106 -11.38 -14.31 27.07
CA ARG A 106 -10.77 -13.07 27.52
C ARG A 106 -10.09 -12.30 26.38
N GLN A 107 -9.39 -13.00 25.49
CA GLN A 107 -8.80 -12.41 24.28
C GLN A 107 -9.88 -11.80 23.37
N LYS A 108 -11.03 -12.47 23.21
CA LYS A 108 -12.18 -11.93 22.46
C LYS A 108 -12.86 -10.76 23.16
N GLU A 109 -12.88 -10.71 24.49
CA GLU A 109 -13.49 -9.60 25.23
C GLU A 109 -12.64 -8.33 25.25
N THR A 110 -11.32 -8.46 25.12
CA THR A 110 -10.37 -7.34 25.20
C THR A 110 -9.77 -6.95 23.85
N GLY A 111 -9.72 -7.90 22.91
CA GLY A 111 -9.00 -7.76 21.66
C GLY A 111 -7.48 -7.76 21.81
N THR A 112 -6.96 -8.20 22.96
CA THR A 112 -5.53 -8.24 23.26
C THR A 112 -5.00 -9.65 23.13
N LYS A 113 -4.04 -9.86 22.22
CA LYS A 113 -3.39 -11.14 21.99
C LYS A 113 -1.97 -10.91 21.48
N ASP A 114 -1.00 -11.45 22.21
CA ASP A 114 0.42 -11.26 21.93
C ASP A 114 1.12 -12.59 21.64
N LYS A 115 1.99 -12.63 20.62
CA LYS A 115 2.66 -13.87 20.19
C LYS A 115 3.60 -14.43 21.26
N LEU A 116 4.38 -13.57 21.92
CA LEU A 116 5.30 -14.00 22.99
C LEU A 116 4.51 -14.54 24.19
N THR A 117 3.43 -13.85 24.57
CA THR A 117 2.53 -14.31 25.63
C THR A 117 1.85 -15.62 25.25
N GLN A 118 1.44 -15.82 23.98
CA GLN A 118 0.84 -17.09 23.52
C GLN A 118 1.82 -18.27 23.64
N TYR A 119 3.11 -18.05 23.33
CA TYR A 119 4.13 -19.07 23.50
C TYR A 119 4.20 -19.56 24.94
N TRP A 120 4.20 -18.64 25.90
CA TRP A 120 4.24 -18.98 27.32
C TRP A 120 2.93 -19.60 27.82
N ILE A 121 1.78 -19.13 27.34
CA ILE A 121 0.48 -19.73 27.64
C ILE A 121 0.46 -21.21 27.23
N ALA A 122 0.88 -21.52 26.00
CA ALA A 122 0.91 -22.91 25.51
C ALA A 122 1.78 -23.80 26.39
N ARG A 123 3.02 -23.38 26.67
CA ARG A 123 3.93 -24.16 27.54
C ARG A 123 3.41 -24.31 28.97
N THR A 124 2.74 -23.28 29.49
CA THR A 124 2.13 -23.33 30.83
C THR A 124 0.98 -24.33 30.87
N LEU A 125 0.15 -24.40 29.82
CA LEU A 125 -0.93 -25.38 29.72
C LEU A 125 -0.37 -26.82 29.66
N ASP A 126 0.67 -27.06 28.88
CA ASP A 126 1.34 -28.36 28.80
C ASP A 126 1.90 -28.78 30.17
N TRP A 127 2.53 -27.85 30.88
CA TRP A 127 3.05 -28.09 32.22
C TRP A 127 1.94 -28.39 33.24
N VAL A 128 0.83 -27.67 33.18
CA VAL A 128 -0.35 -27.94 34.03
C VAL A 128 -0.94 -29.32 33.74
N MET A 129 -0.95 -29.76 32.47
CA MET A 129 -1.40 -31.11 32.12
C MET A 129 -0.47 -32.18 32.70
N GLN A 130 0.84 -31.97 32.67
CA GLN A 130 1.83 -32.88 33.29
C GLN A 130 1.62 -32.97 34.81
N LEU A 131 1.51 -31.84 35.51
CA LEU A 131 1.26 -31.82 36.96
C LEU A 131 -0.06 -32.51 37.35
N LYS A 132 -1.11 -32.38 36.52
CA LYS A 132 -2.38 -33.09 36.73
C LYS A 132 -2.22 -34.60 36.55
N ALA A 133 -1.42 -35.04 35.58
CA ALA A 133 -1.15 -36.46 35.34
C ALA A 133 -0.31 -37.07 36.47
N GLU A 134 0.70 -36.36 36.96
CA GLU A 134 1.57 -36.79 38.06
C GLU A 134 0.88 -36.78 39.43
N SER A 135 -0.18 -35.97 39.60
CA SER A 135 -0.90 -35.85 40.86
C SER A 135 -2.43 -35.71 40.65
N PRO A 136 -3.13 -36.80 40.28
CA PRO A 136 -4.55 -36.77 39.87
C PRO A 136 -5.56 -36.30 40.94
N GLY A 137 -5.14 -36.13 42.19
CA GLY A 137 -5.97 -35.64 43.30
C GLY A 137 -5.61 -34.24 43.84
N SER A 138 -4.62 -33.56 43.25
CA SER A 138 -4.24 -32.22 43.71
C SER A 138 -5.32 -31.19 43.39
N SER A 139 -5.55 -30.24 44.31
CA SER A 139 -6.49 -29.15 44.07
C SER A 139 -6.00 -28.24 42.94
N VAL A 140 -6.94 -27.62 42.22
CA VAL A 140 -6.64 -26.66 41.14
C VAL A 140 -5.72 -25.54 41.63
N ASP A 141 -5.91 -25.05 42.86
CA ASP A 141 -5.07 -23.99 43.42
C ASP A 141 -3.64 -24.45 43.72
N LYS A 142 -3.44 -25.71 44.13
CA LYS A 142 -2.09 -26.25 44.35
C LYS A 142 -1.35 -26.38 43.02
N ILE A 143 -2.02 -26.89 41.99
CA ILE A 143 -1.46 -27.01 40.63
C ILE A 143 -1.17 -25.62 40.06
N ALA A 144 -2.08 -24.67 40.22
CA ALA A 144 -1.92 -23.30 39.73
C ALA A 144 -0.73 -22.59 40.39
N LYS A 145 -0.53 -22.76 41.70
CA LYS A 145 0.65 -22.22 42.41
C LYS A 145 1.96 -22.83 41.90
N ALA A 146 1.99 -24.16 41.69
CA ALA A 146 3.17 -24.83 41.16
C ALA A 146 3.49 -24.39 39.72
N ALA A 147 2.46 -24.26 38.87
CA ALA A 147 2.61 -23.78 37.50
C ALA A 147 3.02 -22.30 37.44
N GLN A 148 2.51 -21.47 38.35
CA GLN A 148 2.92 -20.07 38.48
C GLN A 148 4.40 -19.96 38.85
N HIS A 149 4.85 -20.69 39.88
CA HIS A 149 6.26 -20.72 40.27
C HIS A 149 7.16 -21.16 39.12
N TRP A 150 6.79 -22.25 38.45
CA TRP A 150 7.53 -22.74 37.28
C TRP A 150 7.65 -21.67 36.19
N LEU A 151 6.56 -20.95 35.89
CA LEU A 151 6.54 -19.90 34.86
C LEU A 151 7.45 -18.72 35.23
N GLU A 152 7.46 -18.32 36.51
CA GLU A 152 8.31 -17.26 37.05
C GLU A 152 9.80 -17.61 37.00
N GLU A 153 10.15 -18.89 37.19
CA GLU A 153 11.53 -19.38 37.09
C GLU A 153 12.05 -19.43 35.64
N GLN A 154 11.18 -19.41 34.63
CA GLN A 154 11.62 -19.48 33.24
C GLN A 154 12.31 -18.19 32.81
N LEU A 155 13.48 -18.31 32.16
CA LEU A 155 14.18 -17.18 31.58
C LEU A 155 13.42 -16.56 30.39
N GLY A 156 13.66 -15.26 30.15
CA GLY A 156 13.12 -14.50 29.03
C GLY A 156 11.80 -13.77 29.32
N ASP A 157 11.48 -12.79 28.49
CA ASP A 157 10.30 -11.95 28.67
C ASP A 157 9.01 -12.72 28.39
N LYS A 158 7.95 -12.40 29.14
CA LYS A 158 6.64 -13.07 29.03
C LYS A 158 5.62 -12.27 28.23
N ILE A 159 5.93 -11.00 28.00
CA ILE A 159 5.08 -10.04 27.29
C ILE A 159 5.93 -9.29 26.26
N ASN A 160 5.26 -8.65 25.32
CA ASN A 160 5.89 -7.82 24.29
C ASN A 160 6.76 -6.71 24.90
N LEU A 161 8.07 -6.76 24.61
CA LEU A 161 9.07 -5.79 25.05
C LEU A 161 8.79 -4.35 24.63
N LEU A 162 8.02 -4.13 23.56
CA LEU A 162 7.66 -2.78 23.12
C LEU A 162 6.81 -2.04 24.17
N LEU A 163 6.10 -2.78 25.03
CA LEU A 163 5.30 -2.19 26.11
C LEU A 163 6.17 -1.57 27.20
N ASP A 164 7.45 -1.95 27.32
CA ASP A 164 8.34 -1.45 28.37
C ASP A 164 9.28 -0.34 27.89
N ILE A 165 9.16 0.09 26.62
CA ILE A 165 9.94 1.20 26.08
C ILE A 165 9.36 2.52 26.58
N VAL A 166 10.17 3.25 27.37
CA VAL A 166 9.79 4.56 27.90
C VAL A 166 9.46 5.54 26.77
N GLY A 167 8.25 6.07 26.80
CA GLY A 167 7.75 7.04 25.82
C GLY A 167 7.09 6.44 24.58
N LEU A 168 7.00 5.10 24.49
CA LEU A 168 6.31 4.40 23.41
C LEU A 168 4.98 3.80 23.92
N ASP A 169 3.88 4.13 23.25
CA ASP A 169 2.59 3.45 23.40
C ASP A 169 2.20 2.80 22.06
N PRO A 170 2.39 1.48 21.89
CA PRO A 170 2.10 0.81 20.62
C PRO A 170 0.66 1.00 20.10
N GLY A 171 -0.32 1.24 20.98
CA GLY A 171 -1.70 1.51 20.59
C GLY A 171 -1.92 2.90 19.99
N ARG A 172 -1.01 3.84 20.27
CA ARG A 172 -1.10 5.25 19.85
C ARG A 172 0.00 5.67 18.88
N ASP A 173 1.13 4.99 18.91
CA ASP A 173 2.39 5.39 18.25
C ASP A 173 2.63 4.64 16.95
N ALA A 174 1.67 3.81 16.53
CA ALA A 174 1.56 3.22 15.21
C ALA A 174 0.65 4.11 14.33
N PRO A 175 1.18 5.12 13.62
CA PRO A 175 0.37 6.00 12.77
C PRO A 175 -0.26 5.23 11.59
N VAL A 176 -1.41 5.69 11.10
CA VAL A 176 -2.12 5.06 9.98
C VAL A 176 -1.27 5.09 8.71
N GLU A 177 -0.73 3.95 8.31
CA GLU A 177 0.15 3.87 7.13
C GLU A 177 -0.67 4.07 5.84
N ILE A 178 -0.33 5.13 5.08
CA ILE A 178 -1.15 5.62 3.97
C ILE A 178 -1.05 4.78 2.70
N LEU A 179 0.06 4.09 2.45
CA LEU A 179 0.21 3.20 1.30
C LEU A 179 -0.75 2.02 1.42
N HIS A 180 -0.77 1.34 2.57
CA HIS A 180 -1.59 0.19 2.86
C HIS A 180 -3.03 0.55 3.15
N THR A 181 -3.29 1.70 3.78
CA THR A 181 -4.64 2.11 4.17
C THR A 181 -5.38 2.81 3.03
N ILE A 182 -4.75 3.77 2.34
CA ILE A 182 -5.41 4.53 1.27
C ILE A 182 -5.25 3.82 -0.07
N LEU A 183 -4.02 3.62 -0.56
CA LEU A 183 -3.81 3.14 -1.93
C LEU A 183 -4.13 1.64 -2.08
N LEU A 184 -3.45 0.78 -1.31
CA LEU A 184 -3.67 -0.67 -1.28
C LEU A 184 -4.85 -1.08 -0.38
N GLY A 185 -5.59 -0.10 0.15
CA GLY A 185 -6.80 -0.28 0.93
C GLY A 185 -7.99 0.36 0.23
N VAL A 186 -8.35 1.57 0.63
CA VAL A 186 -9.50 2.34 0.11
C VAL A 186 -9.61 2.30 -1.42
N ILE A 187 -8.56 2.73 -2.14
CA ILE A 187 -8.60 2.84 -3.60
C ILE A 187 -8.67 1.45 -4.23
N LYS A 188 -7.93 0.47 -3.70
CA LYS A 188 -8.04 -0.94 -4.09
C LYS A 188 -9.46 -1.47 -3.89
N TYR A 189 -10.13 -1.15 -2.79
CA TYR A 189 -11.51 -1.57 -2.51
C TYR A 189 -12.51 -0.94 -3.48
N ILE A 190 -12.39 0.37 -3.75
CA ILE A 190 -13.24 1.07 -4.74
C ILE A 190 -13.04 0.44 -6.12
N TRP A 191 -11.77 0.28 -6.53
CA TRP A 191 -11.40 -0.32 -7.80
C TRP A 191 -11.98 -1.72 -7.95
N HIS A 192 -11.75 -2.61 -6.98
CA HIS A 192 -12.25 -3.97 -6.99
C HIS A 192 -13.78 -4.01 -7.02
N HIS A 193 -14.46 -3.21 -6.18
CA HIS A 193 -15.91 -3.14 -6.13
C HIS A 193 -16.50 -2.80 -7.51
N LEU A 194 -15.98 -1.75 -8.14
CA LEU A 194 -16.50 -1.26 -9.41
C LEU A 194 -16.13 -2.16 -10.58
N ASN A 195 -14.84 -2.50 -10.72
CA ASN A 195 -14.33 -3.26 -11.85
C ASN A 195 -14.81 -4.71 -11.86
N THR A 196 -14.94 -5.36 -10.69
CA THR A 196 -15.32 -6.78 -10.60
C THR A 196 -16.84 -6.97 -10.65
N TYR A 197 -17.61 -6.11 -9.98
CA TYR A 197 -19.05 -6.35 -9.79
C TYR A 197 -19.97 -5.39 -10.54
N LYS A 198 -19.48 -4.26 -11.05
CA LYS A 198 -20.33 -3.22 -11.65
C LYS A 198 -20.09 -3.03 -13.14
N TRP A 199 -18.84 -3.07 -13.59
CA TRP A 199 -18.50 -2.81 -14.98
C TRP A 199 -18.55 -4.07 -15.85
N THR A 200 -18.99 -3.90 -17.09
CA THR A 200 -18.96 -4.88 -18.18
C THR A 200 -17.61 -4.86 -18.90
N ASP A 201 -17.34 -5.86 -19.75
CA ASP A 201 -16.10 -5.87 -20.56
C ASP A 201 -15.99 -4.68 -21.51
N ASN A 202 -17.11 -4.24 -22.09
CA ASN A 202 -17.13 -3.08 -22.97
C ASN A 202 -16.81 -1.79 -22.22
N GLU A 203 -17.36 -1.62 -21.01
CA GLU A 203 -17.04 -0.47 -20.16
C GLU A 203 -15.59 -0.48 -19.69
N ARG A 204 -15.05 -1.66 -19.32
CA ARG A 204 -13.63 -1.83 -18.99
C ARG A 204 -12.74 -1.46 -20.18
N HIS A 205 -13.09 -1.90 -21.38
CA HIS A 205 -12.34 -1.58 -22.59
C HIS A 205 -12.37 -0.07 -22.89
N LEU A 206 -13.53 0.57 -22.79
CA LEU A 206 -13.67 2.02 -22.93
C LEU A 206 -12.86 2.77 -21.87
N LEU A 207 -12.88 2.31 -20.61
CA LEU A 207 -12.10 2.89 -19.53
C LEU A 207 -10.60 2.78 -19.78
N ALA A 208 -10.13 1.66 -20.35
CA ALA A 208 -8.73 1.49 -20.74
C ALA A 208 -8.29 2.56 -21.74
N ILE A 209 -9.12 2.83 -22.76
CA ILE A 209 -8.86 3.85 -23.79
C ILE A 209 -8.85 5.25 -23.16
N ARG A 210 -9.82 5.54 -22.29
CA ARG A 210 -9.90 6.84 -21.58
C ARG A 210 -8.69 7.08 -20.68
N LEU A 211 -8.28 6.08 -19.89
CA LEU A 211 -7.08 6.16 -19.05
C LEU A 211 -5.80 6.28 -19.89
N GLN A 212 -5.72 5.63 -21.04
CA GLN A 212 -4.60 5.77 -21.97
C GLN A 212 -4.52 7.18 -22.57
N SER A 213 -5.66 7.87 -22.65
CA SER A 213 -5.80 9.22 -23.21
C SER A 213 -5.70 10.32 -22.15
N THR A 214 -5.46 9.98 -20.88
CA THR A 214 -5.28 10.95 -19.81
C THR A 214 -4.06 11.81 -20.09
N ASP A 215 -4.22 13.12 -19.97
CA ASP A 215 -3.09 14.03 -19.96
C ASP A 215 -2.39 13.96 -18.60
N ILE A 216 -1.18 13.40 -18.58
CA ILE A 216 -0.41 13.23 -17.34
C ILE A 216 0.40 14.48 -16.97
N SER A 217 0.30 15.55 -17.74
CA SER A 217 1.00 16.79 -17.45
C SER A 217 0.51 17.42 -16.15
N GLY A 218 1.45 17.94 -15.37
CA GLY A 218 1.16 18.41 -14.00
C GLY A 218 0.83 17.29 -12.99
N MET A 219 0.93 16.02 -13.40
CA MET A 219 0.83 14.86 -12.50
C MET A 219 2.20 14.22 -12.33
N ASN A 220 2.53 13.79 -11.10
CA ASN A 220 3.73 12.98 -10.86
C ASN A 220 3.37 11.49 -10.93
N VAL A 221 3.06 11.03 -12.15
CA VAL A 221 2.75 9.63 -12.45
C VAL A 221 3.57 9.18 -13.66
N PRO A 222 3.98 7.90 -13.72
CA PRO A 222 4.56 7.36 -14.93
C PRO A 222 3.51 7.34 -16.06
N PRO A 223 3.95 7.19 -17.33
CA PRO A 223 3.03 6.99 -18.45
C PRO A 223 1.97 5.93 -18.15
N ILE A 224 0.70 6.28 -18.33
CA ILE A 224 -0.42 5.42 -18.02
C ILE A 224 -0.52 4.36 -19.11
N ARG A 225 -0.47 3.08 -18.71
CA ARG A 225 -0.67 1.93 -19.60
C ARG A 225 -2.06 1.35 -19.36
N GLY A 226 -3.08 1.99 -19.93
CA GLY A 226 -4.49 1.68 -19.67
C GLY A 226 -4.84 0.22 -19.97
N ALA A 227 -4.37 -0.32 -21.10
CA ALA A 227 -4.58 -1.72 -21.48
C ALA A 227 -3.95 -2.70 -20.47
N TYR A 228 -2.71 -2.44 -20.05
CA TYR A 228 -2.03 -3.24 -19.03
C TYR A 228 -2.79 -3.19 -17.69
N MET A 229 -3.22 -2.00 -17.26
CA MET A 229 -3.98 -1.84 -16.01
C MET A 229 -5.29 -2.63 -16.05
N MET A 230 -5.97 -2.73 -17.19
CA MET A 230 -7.20 -3.54 -17.31
C MET A 230 -6.89 -5.04 -17.42
N GLN A 231 -5.83 -5.42 -18.12
CA GLN A 231 -5.40 -6.82 -18.22
C GLN A 231 -5.10 -7.38 -16.82
N TYR A 232 -4.37 -6.62 -16.00
CA TYR A 232 -3.95 -6.98 -14.64
C TYR A 232 -4.79 -6.29 -13.56
N ARG A 233 -6.06 -6.00 -13.84
CA ARG A 233 -6.98 -5.23 -12.98
C ARG A 233 -7.06 -5.68 -11.51
N ASN A 234 -6.77 -6.94 -11.20
CA ASN A 234 -6.79 -7.47 -9.83
C ASN A 234 -5.39 -7.54 -9.18
N ASN A 235 -4.32 -7.28 -9.93
CA ASN A 235 -2.92 -7.38 -9.51
C ASN A 235 -2.18 -6.05 -9.66
N LEU A 236 -2.88 -4.94 -9.41
CA LEU A 236 -2.30 -3.60 -9.44
C LEU A 236 -1.52 -3.32 -8.15
N ILE A 237 -0.53 -2.43 -8.24
CA ILE A 237 0.34 -2.04 -7.13
C ILE A 237 0.13 -0.56 -6.78
N GLY A 238 0.74 -0.09 -5.68
CA GLY A 238 0.53 1.25 -5.12
C GLY A 238 0.61 2.39 -6.16
N LYS A 239 1.61 2.36 -7.06
CA LYS A 239 1.75 3.38 -8.11
C LYS A 239 0.56 3.44 -9.07
N HIS A 240 -0.06 2.30 -9.41
CA HIS A 240 -1.23 2.25 -10.28
C HIS A 240 -2.46 2.79 -9.54
N TYR A 241 -2.63 2.46 -8.27
CA TYR A 241 -3.73 2.99 -7.47
C TYR A 241 -3.59 4.50 -7.21
N LYS A 242 -2.36 5.01 -7.08
CA LYS A 242 -2.11 6.46 -7.04
C LYS A 242 -2.58 7.14 -8.32
N THR A 243 -2.25 6.57 -9.49
CA THR A 243 -2.78 7.05 -10.78
C THR A 243 -4.31 7.01 -10.80
N ILE A 244 -4.92 5.88 -10.42
CA ILE A 244 -6.39 5.71 -10.40
C ILE A 244 -7.05 6.77 -9.51
N MET A 245 -6.54 6.98 -8.30
CA MET A 245 -7.06 7.99 -7.37
C MET A 245 -7.04 9.40 -7.98
N GLN A 246 -6.02 9.72 -8.77
CA GLN A 246 -5.83 11.05 -9.36
C GLN A 246 -6.56 11.28 -10.68
N SER A 247 -6.92 10.22 -11.43
CA SER A 247 -7.48 10.37 -12.79
C SER A 247 -8.86 9.73 -13.01
N LEU A 248 -9.26 8.74 -12.19
CA LEU A 248 -10.45 7.93 -12.48
C LEU A 248 -11.74 8.77 -12.59
N VAL A 249 -11.85 9.84 -11.80
CA VAL A 249 -13.04 10.72 -11.76
C VAL A 249 -13.38 11.30 -13.14
N PHE A 250 -12.39 11.53 -14.01
CA PHE A 250 -12.60 12.09 -15.35
C PHE A 250 -13.09 11.07 -16.37
N HIS A 251 -12.99 9.78 -16.07
CA HIS A 251 -13.12 8.73 -17.08
C HIS A 251 -14.33 7.80 -16.87
N VAL A 252 -15.05 7.94 -15.75
CA VAL A 252 -16.21 7.08 -15.41
C VAL A 252 -17.56 7.64 -15.86
N HIS A 253 -17.58 8.75 -16.61
CA HIS A 253 -18.82 9.32 -17.14
C HIS A 253 -19.52 8.35 -18.10
N GLY A 254 -20.82 8.12 -17.87
CA GLY A 254 -21.60 7.13 -18.61
C GLY A 254 -21.29 5.67 -18.27
N ILE A 255 -20.48 5.42 -17.22
CA ILE A 255 -20.18 4.08 -16.69
C ILE A 255 -20.71 3.96 -15.25
N CYS A 256 -20.46 4.97 -14.42
CA CYS A 256 -20.86 4.96 -13.01
C CYS A 256 -22.18 5.72 -12.77
N ASN A 257 -22.96 5.24 -11.81
CA ASN A 257 -24.12 5.97 -11.28
C ASN A 257 -23.68 7.12 -10.34
N PRO A 258 -24.60 8.00 -9.89
CA PRO A 258 -24.24 9.15 -9.06
C PRO A 258 -23.53 8.81 -7.74
N ASP A 259 -23.92 7.74 -7.05
CA ASP A 259 -23.31 7.36 -5.76
C ASP A 259 -21.92 6.75 -5.95
N GLN A 260 -21.74 5.94 -6.99
CA GLN A 260 -20.41 5.44 -7.40
C GLN A 260 -19.48 6.59 -7.82
N PHE A 261 -20.01 7.58 -8.54
CA PHE A 261 -19.24 8.77 -8.92
C PHE A 261 -18.82 9.59 -7.69
N LYS A 262 -19.74 9.80 -6.73
CA LYS A 262 -19.43 10.46 -5.45
C LYS A 262 -18.32 9.70 -4.71
N LEU A 263 -18.41 8.37 -4.62
CA LEU A 263 -17.39 7.54 -3.98
C LEU A 263 -16.01 7.74 -4.61
N ILE A 264 -15.90 7.70 -5.94
CA ILE A 264 -14.63 7.97 -6.66
C ILE A 264 -14.14 9.40 -6.40
N LYS A 265 -15.04 10.38 -6.49
CA LYS A 265 -14.72 11.80 -6.30
C LYS A 265 -14.18 12.06 -4.89
N PHE A 266 -14.87 11.60 -3.85
CA PHE A 266 -14.43 11.84 -2.46
C PHE A 266 -13.16 11.07 -2.12
N ALA A 267 -12.88 9.96 -2.79
CA ALA A 267 -11.59 9.31 -2.68
C ALA A 267 -10.45 10.18 -3.24
N ALA A 268 -10.67 10.89 -4.34
CA ALA A 268 -9.71 11.87 -4.87
C ALA A 268 -9.55 13.09 -3.95
N ASP A 269 -10.61 13.49 -3.23
CA ASP A 269 -10.61 14.61 -2.28
C ASP A 269 -9.81 14.34 -0.99
N LEU A 270 -9.35 13.10 -0.73
CA LEU A 270 -8.53 12.78 0.47
C LEU A 270 -7.22 13.58 0.54
N GLY A 271 -6.76 14.19 -0.56
CA GLY A 271 -5.63 15.12 -0.56
C GLY A 271 -5.93 16.51 0.04
N ALA A 272 -7.18 16.81 0.40
CA ALA A 272 -7.67 18.13 0.81
C ALA A 272 -8.03 18.21 2.32
N GLN A 273 -9.09 18.96 2.68
CA GLN A 273 -9.55 19.13 4.07
C GLN A 273 -9.95 17.79 4.70
N LEU A 274 -9.00 17.18 5.40
CA LEU A 274 -8.99 15.75 5.66
C LEU A 274 -10.21 15.23 6.44
N ASN A 275 -10.67 15.95 7.48
CA ASN A 275 -11.82 15.49 8.29
C ASN A 275 -13.11 15.36 7.45
N ILE A 276 -13.41 16.40 6.65
CA ILE A 276 -14.62 16.41 5.81
C ILE A 276 -14.45 15.43 4.64
N ALA A 277 -13.25 15.35 4.05
CA ALA A 277 -12.96 14.39 2.99
C ALA A 277 -13.18 12.93 3.45
N ILE A 278 -12.66 12.57 4.63
CA ILE A 278 -12.86 11.24 5.22
C ILE A 278 -14.34 11.00 5.48
N ALA A 279 -15.03 11.92 6.15
CA ALA A 279 -16.45 11.76 6.44
C ALA A 279 -17.26 11.53 5.16
N ASN A 280 -17.09 12.38 4.14
CA ASN A 280 -17.79 12.26 2.87
C ASN A 280 -17.46 10.96 2.14
N LEU A 281 -16.21 10.50 2.19
CA LEU A 281 -15.81 9.23 1.59
C LEU A 281 -16.47 8.03 2.27
N LEU A 282 -16.51 8.00 3.60
CA LEU A 282 -17.15 6.93 4.34
C LEU A 282 -18.67 6.92 4.11
N ASP A 283 -19.31 8.09 4.11
CA ASP A 283 -20.75 8.21 3.82
C ASP A 283 -21.07 7.78 2.37
N ALA A 284 -20.16 8.04 1.42
CA ALA A 284 -20.31 7.56 0.05
C ALA A 284 -20.12 6.04 -0.07
N TRP A 285 -19.25 5.43 0.75
CA TRP A 285 -19.18 3.98 0.88
C TRP A 285 -20.47 3.41 1.42
N ASP A 286 -21.08 4.04 2.43
CA ASP A 286 -22.35 3.59 2.98
C ASP A 286 -23.48 3.64 1.94
N ALA A 287 -23.52 4.69 1.12
CA ALA A 287 -24.51 4.80 0.05
C ALA A 287 -24.37 3.69 -1.01
N VAL A 288 -23.14 3.27 -1.33
CA VAL A 288 -22.85 2.25 -2.35
C VAL A 288 -22.93 0.83 -1.79
N GLU A 289 -22.39 0.60 -0.60
CA GLU A 289 -22.26 -0.70 0.05
C GLU A 289 -22.16 -0.57 1.59
N PRO A 290 -23.31 -0.48 2.30
CA PRO A 290 -23.37 -0.25 3.75
C PRO A 290 -22.60 -1.26 4.62
N LEU A 291 -22.36 -2.47 4.14
CA LEU A 291 -21.59 -3.47 4.91
C LEU A 291 -20.08 -3.25 4.88
N ARG A 292 -19.57 -2.41 3.97
CA ARG A 292 -18.14 -2.30 3.74
C ARG A 292 -17.41 -1.70 4.93
N ILE A 293 -17.98 -0.67 5.58
CA ILE A 293 -17.40 -0.04 6.78
C ILE A 293 -17.25 -1.03 7.96
N LEU A 294 -18.17 -2.00 8.07
CA LEU A 294 -18.16 -3.02 9.12
C LEU A 294 -17.19 -4.18 8.86
N THR A 295 -16.76 -4.36 7.61
CA THR A 295 -15.97 -5.52 7.17
C THR A 295 -14.55 -5.16 6.79
N LYS A 296 -14.29 -3.90 6.39
CA LYS A 296 -12.96 -3.45 5.97
C LYS A 296 -12.39 -2.44 6.95
N ILE A 297 -11.54 -2.94 7.85
CA ILE A 297 -10.92 -2.15 8.94
C ILE A 297 -10.20 -0.89 8.45
N LYS A 298 -9.59 -0.92 7.25
CA LYS A 298 -8.88 0.24 6.68
C LYS A 298 -9.78 1.47 6.51
N LEU A 299 -11.09 1.29 6.36
CA LEU A 299 -12.04 2.40 6.34
C LEU A 299 -12.18 3.05 7.72
N HIS A 300 -12.27 2.25 8.79
CA HIS A 300 -12.31 2.73 10.17
C HIS A 300 -10.97 3.28 10.67
N LEU A 301 -9.84 2.95 10.01
CA LEU A 301 -8.56 3.58 10.29
C LEU A 301 -8.49 5.03 9.80
N LEU A 302 -9.25 5.41 8.76
CA LEU A 302 -9.18 6.77 8.20
C LEU A 302 -9.49 7.87 9.24
N PRO A 303 -10.55 7.78 10.08
CA PRO A 303 -10.82 8.77 11.13
C PRO A 303 -9.69 8.97 12.15
N HIS A 304 -8.73 8.03 12.29
CA HIS A 304 -7.56 8.20 13.14
C HIS A 304 -6.44 9.05 12.49
N LEU A 305 -6.41 9.13 11.15
CA LEU A 305 -5.35 9.81 10.41
C LEU A 305 -5.20 11.32 10.75
N PRO A 306 -6.29 12.11 10.97
CA PRO A 306 -6.15 13.50 11.40
C PRO A 306 -5.38 13.68 12.71
N ASP A 307 -5.57 12.80 13.70
CA ASP A 307 -4.85 12.87 14.97
C ASP A 307 -3.38 12.47 14.80
N ASP A 308 -3.10 11.46 13.98
CA ASP A 308 -1.74 11.09 13.62
C ASP A 308 -1.02 12.24 12.92
N ILE A 309 -1.69 12.96 12.02
CA ILE A 309 -1.08 14.12 11.33
C ILE A 309 -0.78 15.26 12.31
N ARG A 310 -1.68 15.52 13.27
CA ARG A 310 -1.42 16.53 14.31
C ARG A 310 -0.21 16.17 15.17
N ARG A 311 0.02 14.87 15.39
CA ARG A 311 1.07 14.37 16.27
C ARG A 311 2.43 14.20 15.59
N PHE A 312 2.46 13.62 14.39
CA PHE A 312 3.67 13.21 13.68
C PHE A 312 3.99 14.11 12.46
N GLY A 313 3.08 15.04 12.12
CA GLY A 313 3.17 15.88 10.94
C GLY A 313 2.53 15.23 9.71
N PRO A 314 2.79 15.76 8.50
CA PRO A 314 2.14 15.29 7.27
C PRO A 314 2.32 13.78 7.06
N ALA A 315 1.27 13.10 6.59
CA ALA A 315 1.24 11.63 6.52
C ALA A 315 2.33 11.00 5.64
N VAL A 316 2.90 11.76 4.70
CA VAL A 316 4.06 11.36 3.91
C VAL A 316 5.29 11.05 4.79
N ARG A 317 5.40 11.66 5.98
CA ARG A 317 6.53 11.44 6.90
C ARG A 317 6.56 10.04 7.51
N PHE A 318 5.40 9.40 7.64
CA PHE A 318 5.26 8.06 8.22
C PHE A 318 4.77 7.01 7.20
N SER A 319 4.87 7.30 5.91
CA SER A 319 4.61 6.29 4.87
C SER A 319 5.75 5.28 4.79
N THR A 320 5.43 4.02 4.54
CA THR A 320 6.41 2.92 4.46
C THR A 320 6.97 2.69 3.06
N GLU A 321 6.58 3.48 2.04
CA GLU A 321 7.00 3.28 0.65
C GLU A 321 8.54 3.26 0.50
N THR A 322 9.23 4.17 1.21
CA THR A 322 10.69 4.21 1.20
C THR A 322 11.25 2.95 1.84
N GLN A 323 10.78 2.57 3.03
CA GLN A 323 11.23 1.40 3.77
C GLN A 323 11.01 0.11 2.97
N GLU A 324 9.87 -0.04 2.30
CA GLU A 324 9.58 -1.17 1.42
C GLU A 324 10.51 -1.23 0.21
N SER A 325 10.87 -0.09 -0.37
CA SER A 325 11.85 -0.05 -1.47
C SER A 325 13.22 -0.59 -1.04
N TYR A 326 13.58 -0.45 0.24
CA TYR A 326 14.82 -1.01 0.81
C TYR A 326 14.77 -2.53 0.99
N ASN A 327 13.61 -3.19 0.91
CA ASN A 327 13.54 -4.65 0.93
C ASN A 327 14.38 -5.29 -0.19
N ALA A 328 14.47 -4.63 -1.35
CA ALA A 328 15.36 -5.08 -2.42
C ALA A 328 16.84 -5.03 -2.00
N VAL A 329 17.25 -3.95 -1.34
CA VAL A 329 18.63 -3.77 -0.83
C VAL A 329 18.95 -4.80 0.25
N PHE A 330 18.01 -5.04 1.17
CA PHE A 330 18.14 -6.06 2.21
C PHE A 330 18.35 -7.46 1.60
N ARG A 331 17.52 -7.84 0.63
CA ARG A 331 17.66 -9.12 -0.09
C ARG A 331 19.01 -9.21 -0.80
N MET A 332 19.47 -8.13 -1.44
CA MET A 332 20.78 -8.12 -2.11
C MET A 332 21.94 -8.27 -1.12
N CYS A 333 21.87 -7.65 0.06
CA CYS A 333 22.88 -7.83 1.10
C CYS A 333 22.90 -9.29 1.59
N SER A 334 21.74 -9.92 1.73
CA SER A 334 21.64 -11.34 2.09
C SER A 334 22.20 -12.25 0.99
N ILE A 335 21.78 -12.08 -0.27
CA ILE A 335 22.20 -12.94 -1.39
C ILE A 335 23.72 -12.89 -1.61
N ASN A 336 24.33 -11.72 -1.43
CA ASN A 336 25.76 -11.52 -1.64
C ASN A 336 26.59 -11.67 -0.35
N GLY A 337 25.97 -12.07 0.76
CA GLY A 337 26.66 -12.36 2.01
C GLY A 337 27.25 -13.78 2.03
N ASN A 338 28.11 -14.06 3.01
CA ASN A 338 28.63 -15.41 3.26
C ASN A 338 27.59 -16.36 3.93
N ASN A 339 26.42 -15.81 4.28
CA ASN A 339 25.30 -16.48 4.95
C ASN A 339 25.60 -17.08 6.34
N GLN A 340 26.75 -16.75 6.96
CA GLN A 340 27.13 -17.23 8.29
C GLN A 340 26.40 -16.47 9.40
N ALA A 341 26.27 -15.15 9.25
CA ALA A 341 25.53 -14.30 10.19
C ALA A 341 24.73 -13.22 9.46
N PRO A 342 23.70 -13.59 8.66
CA PRO A 342 23.01 -12.66 7.75
C PRO A 342 22.56 -11.35 8.41
N SER A 343 21.94 -11.42 9.60
CA SER A 343 21.46 -10.22 10.30
C SER A 343 22.60 -9.25 10.65
N ARG A 344 23.73 -9.77 11.16
CA ARG A 344 24.91 -8.98 11.51
C ARG A 344 25.54 -8.36 10.26
N ASP A 345 25.74 -9.17 9.23
CA ASP A 345 26.43 -8.75 8.02
C ASP A 345 25.62 -7.68 7.26
N ILE A 346 24.30 -7.86 7.18
CA ILE A 346 23.39 -6.86 6.62
C ILE A 346 23.43 -5.57 7.44
N ALA A 347 23.36 -5.66 8.78
CA ALA A 347 23.44 -4.48 9.64
C ALA A 347 24.76 -3.71 9.44
N MET A 348 25.88 -4.41 9.37
CA MET A 348 27.20 -3.81 9.08
C MET A 348 27.24 -3.17 7.69
N LYS A 349 26.60 -3.79 6.69
CA LYS A 349 26.52 -3.24 5.33
C LYS A 349 25.70 -1.95 5.29
N PHE A 350 24.56 -1.90 5.98
CA PHE A 350 23.74 -0.70 6.13
C PHE A 350 24.48 0.40 6.90
N ALA A 351 25.24 0.05 7.94
CA ALA A 351 26.09 1.00 8.65
C ALA A 351 27.14 1.61 7.70
N ALA A 352 27.81 0.79 6.89
CA ALA A 352 28.78 1.27 5.90
C ALA A 352 28.13 2.18 4.86
N MET A 353 26.95 1.83 4.33
CA MET A 353 26.20 2.68 3.39
C MET A 353 25.83 4.03 4.02
N ASN A 354 25.36 4.04 5.27
CA ASN A 354 25.05 5.27 5.99
C ASN A 354 26.29 6.11 6.30
N ASN A 355 27.44 5.49 6.60
CA ASN A 355 28.70 6.20 6.78
C ASN A 355 29.15 6.90 5.49
N ILE A 356 29.03 6.23 4.35
CA ILE A 356 29.31 6.84 3.04
C ILE A 356 28.37 8.02 2.80
N LYS A 357 27.06 7.84 3.03
CA LYS A 357 26.06 8.90 2.91
C LYS A 357 26.41 10.10 3.80
N HIS A 358 26.70 9.86 5.07
CA HIS A 358 27.10 10.89 6.03
C HIS A 358 28.33 11.66 5.54
N ALA A 359 29.36 10.94 5.08
CA ALA A 359 30.58 11.57 4.57
C ALA A 359 30.32 12.39 3.30
N VAL A 360 29.72 11.84 2.26
CA VAL A 360 29.53 12.59 0.99
C VAL A 360 28.58 13.78 1.14
N CYS A 361 27.69 13.76 2.15
CA CYS A 361 26.85 14.89 2.52
C CYS A 361 27.56 15.95 3.40
N GLY A 362 28.85 15.79 3.71
CA GLY A 362 29.62 16.73 4.52
C GLY A 362 29.44 16.57 6.04
N GLY A 363 29.01 15.40 6.49
CA GLY A 363 28.85 15.08 7.90
C GLY A 363 30.18 14.99 8.65
N PHE A 364 30.17 15.35 9.93
CA PHE A 364 31.35 15.36 10.79
C PHE A 364 31.46 14.06 11.60
N TRP A 365 32.68 13.61 11.90
CA TRP A 365 32.94 12.50 12.82
C TRP A 365 34.09 12.84 13.76
N GLN A 366 34.10 12.17 14.91
CA GLN A 366 35.18 12.32 15.87
C GLN A 366 36.42 11.61 15.32
N SER A 367 37.53 12.33 15.22
CA SER A 367 38.82 11.71 14.87
C SER A 367 39.42 11.10 16.11
N SER A 368 39.82 9.83 16.06
CA SER A 368 40.69 9.30 17.11
C SER A 368 42.04 10.02 17.04
N ALA A 369 42.73 10.11 18.17
CA ALA A 369 44.13 10.49 18.22
C ALA A 369 44.90 9.80 17.08
N ALA A 370 45.57 10.58 16.23
CA ALA A 370 46.54 10.00 15.30
C ALA A 370 47.65 9.38 16.14
N TYR A 371 47.88 8.07 15.98
CA TYR A 371 49.08 7.44 16.50
C TYR A 371 50.22 7.85 15.56
N ASP A 372 51.04 8.81 15.98
CA ASP A 372 52.27 9.14 15.27
C ASP A 372 53.28 8.00 15.49
N SER A 373 53.59 7.26 14.43
CA SER A 373 54.55 6.16 14.48
C SER A 373 55.97 6.63 14.79
N ASP A 374 56.30 7.90 14.55
CA ASP A 374 57.66 8.43 14.64
C ASP A 374 57.98 9.04 16.02
N GLN A 375 56.98 9.39 16.83
CA GLN A 375 57.22 10.11 18.09
C GLN A 375 56.93 9.35 19.40
N GLN A 376 56.37 8.13 19.35
CA GLN A 376 56.12 7.30 20.56
C GLN A 376 55.49 8.08 21.75
N LEU A 377 54.75 9.14 21.46
CA LEU A 377 54.09 9.97 22.45
C LEU A 377 52.63 10.07 22.01
N ALA A 378 51.74 9.57 22.88
CA ALA A 378 50.34 9.92 22.79
C ALA A 378 50.26 11.43 23.01
N ILE A 379 50.23 12.21 21.92
CA ILE A 379 49.78 13.59 21.97
C ILE A 379 48.42 13.53 22.65
N GLU A 380 48.23 14.26 23.75
CA GLU A 380 46.91 14.47 24.35
C GLU A 380 46.00 14.99 23.24
N ALA A 381 45.29 14.06 22.61
CA ALA A 381 44.52 14.38 21.43
C ALA A 381 43.36 15.23 21.89
N VAL A 382 43.41 16.50 21.54
CA VAL A 382 42.21 17.31 21.45
C VAL A 382 41.25 16.52 20.57
N ARG A 383 40.18 16.00 21.17
CA ARG A 383 39.10 15.32 20.46
C ARG A 383 38.57 16.29 19.40
N GLY A 384 39.03 16.13 18.17
CA GLY A 384 38.70 17.00 17.05
C GLY A 384 37.60 16.41 16.18
N TRP A 385 36.72 17.27 15.68
CA TRP A 385 35.73 16.91 14.68
C TRP A 385 36.34 17.09 13.29
N SER A 386 36.32 16.03 12.49
CA SER A 386 36.76 16.07 11.10
C SER A 386 35.58 16.02 10.15
N GLU A 387 35.76 16.67 9.01
CA GLU A 387 34.85 16.58 7.87
C GLU A 387 35.59 16.04 6.63
N PRO A 388 34.86 15.49 5.65
CA PRO A 388 35.49 15.02 4.42
C PRO A 388 35.97 16.19 3.56
N GLY A 389 37.07 16.00 2.83
CA GLY A 389 37.58 17.00 1.91
C GLY A 389 36.62 17.31 0.75
N ASN A 390 36.80 18.47 0.12
CA ASN A 390 35.92 18.94 -0.97
C ASN A 390 35.78 17.94 -2.14
N THR A 391 36.82 17.18 -2.46
CA THR A 391 36.78 16.15 -3.50
C THR A 391 35.77 15.04 -3.18
N VAL A 392 35.66 14.63 -1.92
CA VAL A 392 34.69 13.62 -1.48
C VAL A 392 33.27 14.18 -1.52
N LYS A 393 33.07 15.43 -1.06
CA LYS A 393 31.76 16.09 -1.12
C LYS A 393 31.26 16.25 -2.58
N LYS A 394 32.17 16.50 -3.52
CA LYS A 394 31.85 16.61 -4.96
C LYS A 394 31.29 15.34 -5.58
N LEU A 395 31.66 14.15 -5.08
CA LEU A 395 31.14 12.88 -5.59
C LEU A 395 29.61 12.82 -5.59
N LEU A 396 28.96 13.41 -4.60
CA LEU A 396 27.49 13.48 -4.55
C LEU A 396 26.92 14.25 -5.75
N PHE A 397 27.61 15.28 -6.25
CA PHE A 397 27.13 16.13 -7.34
C PHE A 397 27.57 15.62 -8.72
N ASP A 398 28.69 14.92 -8.79
CA ASP A 398 29.30 14.49 -10.05
C ASP A 398 28.88 13.07 -10.48
N ASP A 399 28.41 12.22 -9.57
CA ASP A 399 28.08 10.81 -9.84
C ASP A 399 26.55 10.54 -9.83
N PRO A 400 25.90 10.41 -11.00
CA PRO A 400 24.47 10.10 -11.09
C PRO A 400 24.06 8.76 -10.47
N VAL A 401 24.99 7.79 -10.39
CA VAL A 401 24.75 6.50 -9.76
C VAL A 401 24.67 6.69 -8.25
N LEU A 402 25.62 7.42 -7.66
CA LEU A 402 25.61 7.74 -6.24
C LEU A 402 24.36 8.55 -5.87
N GLN A 403 23.99 9.54 -6.67
CA GLN A 403 22.75 10.32 -6.50
C GLN A 403 21.51 9.44 -6.44
N ARG A 404 21.36 8.53 -7.42
CA ARG A 404 20.23 7.60 -7.46
C ARG A 404 20.20 6.69 -6.23
N HIS A 405 21.34 6.17 -5.79
CA HIS A 405 21.42 5.30 -4.62
C HIS A 405 21.12 6.04 -3.31
N LEU A 406 21.48 7.32 -3.21
CA LEU A 406 21.21 8.15 -2.04
C LEU A 406 19.81 8.80 -2.06
N GLY A 407 19.04 8.60 -3.13
CA GLY A 407 17.75 9.27 -3.34
C GLY A 407 17.89 10.78 -3.54
N TRP A 408 19.08 11.25 -3.93
CA TRP A 408 19.33 12.66 -4.21
C TRP A 408 18.88 12.97 -5.63
N VAL A 409 17.96 13.93 -5.76
CA VAL A 409 17.48 14.41 -7.06
C VAL A 409 18.07 15.80 -7.26
N PRO A 410 18.95 16.00 -8.26
CA PRO A 410 19.47 17.33 -8.56
C PRO A 410 18.31 18.25 -8.92
N HIS A 411 18.39 19.49 -8.47
CA HIS A 411 17.48 20.53 -8.91
C HIS A 411 17.79 20.84 -10.38
N TYR A 412 16.98 20.33 -11.30
CA TYR A 412 17.03 20.73 -12.70
C TYR A 412 16.20 22.01 -12.85
N PRO A 413 16.82 23.17 -13.11
CA PRO A 413 16.04 24.34 -13.46
C PRO A 413 15.21 24.01 -14.71
N PRO A 414 13.92 24.41 -14.76
CA PRO A 414 13.10 24.16 -15.94
C PRO A 414 13.77 24.76 -17.16
N VAL A 415 14.02 23.94 -18.19
CA VAL A 415 14.53 24.43 -19.47
C VAL A 415 13.37 25.16 -20.16
N PRO A 416 13.47 26.47 -20.43
CA PRO A 416 12.42 27.20 -21.12
C PRO A 416 12.14 26.56 -22.49
N GLY A 417 10.87 26.40 -22.85
CA GLY A 417 10.49 26.06 -24.22
C GLY A 417 10.91 27.18 -25.18
N PHE A 418 11.10 26.86 -26.46
CA PHE A 418 11.35 27.85 -27.50
C PHE A 418 10.09 28.13 -28.31
N VAL A 419 9.88 29.40 -28.67
CA VAL A 419 8.85 29.84 -29.61
C VAL A 419 9.54 30.23 -30.91
N ARG A 420 9.17 29.58 -32.01
CA ARG A 420 9.57 29.98 -33.35
C ARG A 420 8.53 30.95 -33.89
N LEU A 421 8.91 32.20 -34.13
CA LEU A 421 8.01 33.17 -34.77
C LEU A 421 7.55 32.64 -36.13
N LEU A 422 6.25 32.80 -36.41
CA LEU A 422 5.69 32.50 -37.72
C LEU A 422 6.17 33.55 -38.73
N GLY A 423 6.22 33.16 -40.00
CA GLY A 423 6.69 34.02 -41.08
C GLY A 423 5.87 35.30 -41.17
N LEU A 424 6.56 36.45 -41.13
CA LEU A 424 5.98 37.80 -41.13
C LEU A 424 4.96 38.04 -42.27
N ASN A 425 5.19 37.43 -43.43
CA ASN A 425 4.34 37.60 -44.62
C ASN A 425 2.99 36.88 -44.50
N ALA A 426 2.95 35.75 -43.78
CA ALA A 426 1.73 34.98 -43.60
C ALA A 426 0.96 35.39 -42.33
N PHE A 427 1.68 35.91 -41.32
CA PHE A 427 1.13 36.27 -40.01
C PHE A 427 1.73 37.58 -39.51
N PRO A 428 1.25 38.74 -40.01
CA PRO A 428 1.76 40.04 -39.61
C PRO A 428 1.47 40.33 -38.13
N PRO A 429 2.28 41.16 -37.45
CA PRO A 429 2.01 41.58 -36.09
C PRO A 429 0.66 42.29 -35.96
N ILE A 430 -0.10 41.96 -34.92
CA ILE A 430 -1.38 42.60 -34.59
C ILE A 430 -1.26 43.41 -33.30
N PRO A 431 -2.00 44.54 -33.16
CA PRO A 431 -2.10 45.25 -31.89
C PRO A 431 -2.62 44.35 -30.76
N TRP A 432 -2.13 44.54 -29.53
CA TRP A 432 -2.61 43.81 -28.34
C TRP A 432 -4.14 43.76 -28.27
N GLN A 433 -4.82 44.90 -28.45
CA GLN A 433 -6.29 44.99 -28.44
C GLN A 433 -7.00 44.03 -29.41
N GLN A 434 -6.36 43.63 -30.50
CA GLN A 434 -6.94 42.76 -31.52
C GLN A 434 -6.71 41.26 -31.25
N THR A 435 -5.88 40.94 -30.25
CA THR A 435 -5.64 39.56 -29.82
C THR A 435 -6.90 38.95 -29.19
N ILE A 436 -7.02 37.62 -29.15
CA ILE A 436 -8.06 36.95 -28.36
C ILE A 436 -7.83 37.22 -26.87
N THR A 437 -6.57 37.20 -26.44
CA THR A 437 -6.18 37.38 -25.04
C THR A 437 -6.60 38.74 -24.47
N SER A 438 -6.57 39.83 -25.26
CA SER A 438 -7.00 41.16 -24.82
C SER A 438 -8.50 41.24 -24.55
N ARG A 439 -9.35 40.54 -25.31
CA ARG A 439 -10.82 40.50 -25.13
C ARG A 439 -11.22 39.89 -23.80
N HIS A 440 -10.33 39.09 -23.22
CA HIS A 440 -10.50 38.43 -21.95
C HIS A 440 -9.72 39.14 -20.82
N TRP A 441 -9.00 40.23 -21.07
CA TRP A 441 -8.28 40.99 -20.04
C TRP A 441 -9.17 42.06 -19.41
N THR A 442 -9.80 41.76 -18.28
CA THR A 442 -10.93 42.57 -17.72
C THR A 442 -10.54 43.59 -16.64
N GLN A 443 -9.26 43.75 -16.27
CA GLN A 443 -8.83 44.74 -15.27
C GLN A 443 -7.62 45.56 -15.75
N GLU A 444 -7.65 46.86 -15.43
CA GLU A 444 -6.50 47.77 -15.50
C GLU A 444 -5.47 47.37 -14.44
N HIS A 445 -4.68 46.35 -14.75
CA HIS A 445 -3.55 45.92 -13.93
C HIS A 445 -2.27 46.63 -14.42
N PRO A 446 -1.34 47.03 -13.55
CA PRO A 446 -0.10 47.73 -13.93
C PRO A 446 0.81 46.95 -14.90
N SER A 447 0.55 45.66 -15.13
CA SER A 447 1.25 44.81 -16.11
C SER A 447 0.47 44.59 -17.43
N GLN A 448 -0.63 45.32 -17.65
CA GLN A 448 -1.39 45.23 -18.90
C GLN A 448 -0.51 45.69 -20.07
N PRO A 449 -0.39 44.88 -21.13
CA PRO A 449 0.32 45.30 -22.34
C PRO A 449 -0.30 46.56 -22.94
N ILE A 450 0.55 47.46 -23.44
CA ILE A 450 0.10 48.69 -24.10
C ILE A 450 -0.88 48.31 -25.21
N PRO A 451 -2.07 48.91 -25.27
CA PRO A 451 -3.10 48.55 -26.24
C PRO A 451 -2.65 48.42 -27.70
N ASN A 452 -1.72 49.28 -28.11
CA ASN A 452 -1.15 49.32 -29.47
C ASN A 452 0.23 48.64 -29.59
N SER A 453 0.68 47.92 -28.57
CA SER A 453 1.89 47.11 -28.68
C SER A 453 1.71 46.06 -29.79
N ALA A 454 2.75 45.84 -30.59
CA ALA A 454 2.72 44.93 -31.73
C ALA A 454 3.04 43.50 -31.26
N TRP A 455 2.11 42.58 -31.46
CA TRP A 455 2.23 41.18 -31.07
C TRP A 455 2.29 40.30 -32.30
N GLN A 456 3.35 39.49 -32.41
CA GLN A 456 3.56 38.58 -33.53
C GLN A 456 3.22 37.15 -33.12
N GLN A 457 2.63 36.40 -34.04
CA GLN A 457 2.30 35.01 -33.80
C GLN A 457 3.57 34.14 -33.82
N GLY A 458 3.63 33.17 -32.92
CA GLY A 458 4.71 32.19 -32.86
C GLY A 458 4.18 30.77 -32.72
N LEU A 459 4.91 29.82 -33.31
CA LEU A 459 4.80 28.38 -33.06
C LEU A 459 5.65 28.05 -31.83
N SER A 460 5.02 27.74 -30.70
CA SER A 460 5.72 27.10 -29.60
C SER A 460 6.02 25.63 -29.94
N GLY A 461 7.19 25.14 -29.55
CA GLY A 461 7.51 23.70 -29.56
C GLY A 461 6.78 22.89 -28.46
N ALA A 462 5.87 23.52 -27.71
CA ALA A 462 5.13 22.90 -26.61
C ALA A 462 3.79 23.62 -26.37
N GLN A 463 2.78 22.84 -25.97
CA GLN A 463 1.55 23.24 -25.25
C GLN A 463 0.38 23.84 -26.06
N ARG A 464 -0.82 23.26 -25.84
CA ARG A 464 -2.16 23.74 -26.27
C ARG A 464 -2.79 24.67 -25.21
N HIS A 465 -3.85 25.37 -25.63
CA HIS A 465 -4.43 26.59 -25.04
C HIS A 465 -5.59 26.37 -24.04
N TRP A 466 -5.99 27.46 -23.35
CA TRP A 466 -6.67 27.52 -22.04
C TRP A 466 -7.79 28.62 -21.96
N ASP A 467 -8.79 28.63 -22.83
CA ASP A 467 -9.67 29.81 -22.94
C ASP A 467 -10.76 29.99 -21.86
N GLU A 468 -11.30 28.93 -21.23
CA GLU A 468 -12.42 29.11 -20.26
C GLU A 468 -12.02 29.08 -18.77
N LEU A 469 -10.99 28.33 -18.37
CA LEU A 469 -10.55 28.27 -16.96
C LEU A 469 -9.90 29.58 -16.47
N TRP A 470 -9.56 30.48 -17.40
CA TRP A 470 -8.84 31.72 -17.13
C TRP A 470 -9.62 32.73 -16.28
N LYS A 471 -10.94 32.55 -16.11
CA LYS A 471 -11.76 33.42 -15.26
C LYS A 471 -11.47 33.27 -13.76
N LEU A 472 -11.13 32.06 -13.30
CA LEU A 472 -10.85 31.78 -11.89
C LEU A 472 -9.37 32.02 -11.54
N PHE A 473 -8.47 31.78 -12.49
CA PHE A 473 -7.04 32.05 -12.31
C PHE A 473 -6.70 33.55 -12.37
N ARG A 474 -7.50 34.37 -13.09
CA ARG A 474 -7.35 35.84 -13.18
C ARG A 474 -7.24 36.53 -11.81
N GLU A 475 -8.10 36.18 -10.86
CA GLU A 475 -8.11 36.83 -9.53
C GLU A 475 -6.85 36.50 -8.72
N ALA A 476 -6.24 35.35 -8.98
CA ALA A 476 -5.08 34.86 -8.25
C ALA A 476 -3.75 35.39 -8.82
N VAL A 477 -3.63 35.40 -10.15
CA VAL A 477 -2.48 35.98 -10.86
C VAL A 477 -2.43 37.49 -10.64
N ALA A 478 -3.58 38.18 -10.71
CA ALA A 478 -3.65 39.64 -10.49
C ALA A 478 -3.40 40.05 -9.04
N LYS A 479 -3.66 39.19 -8.06
CA LYS A 479 -3.46 39.52 -6.64
C LYS A 479 -2.06 39.15 -6.11
N HIS A 480 -1.38 38.20 -6.74
CA HIS A 480 -0.15 37.61 -6.20
C HIS A 480 1.01 37.39 -7.19
N GLY A 481 0.85 37.67 -8.49
CA GLY A 481 1.98 37.70 -9.45
C GLY A 481 2.46 36.33 -9.97
N TYR A 482 1.66 35.27 -9.86
CA TYR A 482 2.06 33.90 -10.19
C TYR A 482 1.93 33.52 -11.68
N VAL A 483 2.84 32.68 -12.20
CA VAL A 483 2.82 32.14 -13.58
C VAL A 483 2.77 30.60 -13.55
N PHE A 484 1.80 30.00 -14.27
CA PHE A 484 1.58 28.55 -14.34
C PHE A 484 1.95 27.96 -15.70
N SER A 485 2.29 26.67 -15.75
CA SER A 485 2.55 25.93 -17.01
C SER A 485 1.91 24.54 -16.99
N SER A 486 1.05 24.20 -17.95
CA SER A 486 0.54 22.83 -18.12
C SER A 486 1.48 22.03 -19.01
N SER A 487 2.53 21.42 -18.45
CA SER A 487 3.67 20.87 -19.20
C SER A 487 3.34 19.66 -20.10
N CYS A 488 2.73 19.84 -21.27
CA CYS A 488 2.55 18.79 -22.28
C CYS A 488 3.53 18.96 -23.43
N ALA A 489 4.46 18.01 -23.54
CA ALA A 489 5.16 17.73 -24.78
C ALA A 489 4.30 16.76 -25.60
N HIS A 490 3.94 17.13 -26.85
CA HIS A 490 3.97 16.30 -28.08
C HIS A 490 3.17 16.95 -29.24
N LYS A 491 3.55 16.57 -30.47
CA LYS A 491 3.31 17.20 -31.78
C LYS A 491 1.88 17.00 -32.34
N HIS A 492 1.30 18.02 -33.00
CA HIS A 492 0.90 18.07 -34.43
C HIS A 492 -0.34 18.93 -34.79
N VAL A 493 -0.18 19.62 -35.93
CA VAL A 493 -1.09 20.13 -36.99
C VAL A 493 -2.23 21.11 -36.63
N ILE A 494 -2.17 22.28 -37.28
CA ILE A 494 -3.09 23.43 -37.23
C ILE A 494 -4.10 23.31 -38.39
N PRO A 495 -5.41 23.55 -38.21
CA PRO A 495 -6.30 23.90 -39.33
C PRO A 495 -6.02 25.35 -39.75
N GLU A 496 -5.88 25.56 -41.06
CA GLU A 496 -5.84 26.91 -41.64
C GLU A 496 -7.08 27.69 -41.20
N GLN A 497 -6.83 28.80 -40.48
CA GLN A 497 -7.75 29.91 -40.12
C GLN A 497 -8.42 29.86 -38.73
N GLY A 498 -7.78 30.52 -37.75
CA GLY A 498 -8.38 30.88 -36.45
C GLY A 498 -7.33 31.27 -35.40
N LEU A 499 -6.92 32.55 -35.36
CA LEU A 499 -5.74 33.08 -34.64
C LEU A 499 -5.79 32.93 -33.10
N THR A 500 -4.80 32.26 -32.50
CA THR A 500 -4.48 32.27 -31.05
C THR A 500 -3.17 33.03 -30.78
N SER A 501 -3.18 33.92 -29.77
CA SER A 501 -2.01 34.69 -29.31
C SER A 501 -1.41 34.07 -28.05
N TYR A 502 -0.07 34.05 -27.92
CA TYR A 502 0.64 33.43 -26.80
C TYR A 502 1.35 34.47 -25.92
N VAL A 503 1.39 34.21 -24.61
CA VAL A 503 2.22 34.95 -23.65
C VAL A 503 3.51 34.17 -23.44
N VAL A 504 4.66 34.82 -23.69
CA VAL A 504 5.97 34.24 -23.41
C VAL A 504 6.42 34.65 -22.02
N VAL A 505 6.71 33.67 -21.18
CA VAL A 505 7.20 33.86 -19.81
C VAL A 505 8.52 33.12 -19.66
N PRO A 506 9.52 33.73 -18.98
CA PRO A 506 10.76 33.02 -18.65
C PRO A 506 10.45 31.72 -17.90
N GLY A 507 11.15 30.64 -18.20
CA GLY A 507 10.97 29.36 -17.47
C GLY A 507 11.21 29.50 -15.97
N THR A 508 12.09 30.44 -15.56
CA THR A 508 12.34 30.82 -14.16
C THR A 508 11.17 31.52 -13.47
N ALA A 509 10.20 32.04 -14.24
CA ALA A 509 9.00 32.66 -13.69
C ALA A 509 7.89 31.63 -13.43
N VAL A 510 8.00 30.41 -13.98
CA VAL A 510 7.01 29.34 -13.78
C VAL A 510 7.21 28.71 -12.40
N GLU A 511 6.23 28.87 -11.52
CA GLU A 511 6.34 28.36 -10.15
C GLU A 511 5.96 26.89 -10.04
N PHE A 512 4.88 26.48 -10.72
CA PHE A 512 4.45 25.09 -10.75
C PHE A 512 3.55 24.80 -11.95
N GLY A 513 3.38 23.51 -12.25
CA GLY A 513 2.43 23.04 -13.24
C GLY A 513 1.14 22.51 -12.62
N CYS A 514 0.01 22.73 -13.30
CA CYS A 514 -1.28 22.18 -12.90
C CYS A 514 -1.73 21.08 -13.85
N SER A 515 -2.50 20.11 -13.34
CA SER A 515 -3.10 19.06 -14.15
C SER A 515 -4.50 19.48 -14.57
N VAL A 516 -4.78 19.39 -15.87
CA VAL A 516 -6.11 19.61 -16.45
C VAL A 516 -6.49 18.48 -17.37
N GLN A 517 -7.79 18.21 -17.40
CA GLN A 517 -8.36 17.21 -18.29
C GLN A 517 -9.46 17.85 -19.11
N HIS A 518 -9.53 17.51 -20.40
CA HIS A 518 -10.67 17.89 -21.24
C HIS A 518 -11.97 17.38 -20.63
N ASP A 519 -13.03 18.19 -20.64
CA ASP A 519 -14.37 17.77 -20.20
C ASP A 519 -15.04 16.87 -21.25
N CYS A 520 -14.52 15.64 -21.35
CA CYS A 520 -15.03 14.62 -22.27
C CYS A 520 -16.50 14.28 -22.01
N ARG A 521 -17.02 14.56 -20.80
CA ARG A 521 -18.43 14.35 -20.46
C ARG A 521 -19.30 15.39 -21.17
N ARG A 522 -18.92 16.66 -21.10
CA ARG A 522 -19.61 17.75 -21.82
C ARG A 522 -19.46 17.61 -23.33
N GLY A 523 -18.25 17.32 -23.80
CA GLY A 523 -17.94 17.16 -25.23
C GLY A 523 -18.42 15.84 -25.85
N ASN A 524 -18.89 14.87 -25.05
CA ASN A 524 -19.30 13.53 -25.50
C ASN A 524 -18.25 12.85 -26.41
N CYS A 525 -16.97 13.02 -26.07
CA CYS A 525 -15.83 12.61 -26.89
C CYS A 525 -15.78 11.08 -27.09
N LYS A 526 -15.24 10.65 -28.24
CA LYS A 526 -15.32 9.24 -28.68
C LYS A 526 -13.94 8.60 -28.83
N PRO A 527 -13.80 7.29 -28.60
CA PRO A 527 -12.56 6.54 -28.85
C PRO A 527 -12.33 6.36 -30.36
N ALA A 528 -11.98 7.45 -31.04
CA ALA A 528 -11.87 7.51 -32.50
C ALA A 528 -10.49 7.97 -32.99
N ALA A 529 -9.57 8.28 -32.08
CA ALA A 529 -8.19 8.62 -32.40
C ALA A 529 -7.31 7.36 -32.34
N MET A 530 -6.24 7.34 -33.11
CA MET A 530 -5.24 6.27 -33.14
C MET A 530 -3.85 6.89 -33.06
N ALA A 531 -2.95 6.26 -32.30
CA ALA A 531 -1.55 6.64 -32.23
C ALA A 531 -0.66 5.39 -32.18
N LYS A 532 0.63 5.54 -32.48
CA LYS A 532 1.61 4.46 -32.25
C LYS A 532 1.89 4.34 -30.76
N GLU A 533 1.94 3.11 -30.26
CA GLU A 533 2.36 2.83 -28.88
C GLU A 533 3.84 3.17 -28.73
N CYS A 534 4.18 4.08 -27.81
CA CYS A 534 5.57 4.41 -27.49
C CYS A 534 6.07 3.59 -26.30
N GLN A 535 7.18 2.87 -26.46
CA GLN A 535 7.87 2.14 -25.40
C GLN A 535 9.33 2.59 -25.32
N GLU A 536 9.83 2.87 -24.12
CA GLU A 536 11.22 3.31 -23.91
C GLU A 536 11.65 4.53 -24.75
N ARG A 537 10.69 5.40 -25.11
CA ARG A 537 10.84 6.58 -25.99
C ARG A 537 10.95 6.26 -27.49
N GLU A 538 10.63 5.04 -27.89
CA GLU A 538 10.56 4.61 -29.29
C GLU A 538 9.13 4.21 -29.67
N ASP A 539 8.69 4.63 -30.87
CA ASP A 539 7.41 4.20 -31.41
C ASP A 539 7.48 2.73 -31.84
N THR A 540 6.55 1.92 -31.33
CA THR A 540 6.41 0.52 -31.73
C THR A 540 5.51 0.39 -32.96
N LEU A 541 5.43 -0.81 -33.54
CA LEU A 541 4.52 -1.08 -34.66
C LEU A 541 3.04 -1.13 -34.26
N ARG A 542 2.73 -1.22 -32.96
CA ARG A 542 1.37 -1.39 -32.45
C ARG A 542 0.64 -0.05 -32.41
N ASP A 543 -0.61 -0.08 -32.85
CA ASP A 543 -1.50 1.06 -32.71
C ASP A 543 -2.30 0.96 -31.41
N ILE A 544 -2.52 2.11 -30.78
CA ILE A 544 -3.39 2.28 -29.62
C ILE A 544 -4.56 3.19 -29.95
N SER A 545 -5.74 2.83 -29.47
CA SER A 545 -6.92 3.68 -29.54
C SER A 545 -6.90 4.75 -28.46
N LEU A 546 -7.26 5.96 -28.82
CA LEU A 546 -7.31 7.14 -27.97
C LEU A 546 -8.65 7.88 -28.12
N ILE A 547 -8.97 8.73 -27.15
CA ILE A 547 -10.10 9.64 -27.23
C ILE A 547 -9.79 10.76 -28.22
N LYS A 548 -10.70 10.98 -29.17
CA LYS A 548 -10.73 12.15 -30.04
C LYS A 548 -11.60 13.21 -29.37
N HIS A 549 -10.98 14.29 -28.90
CA HIS A 549 -11.70 15.45 -28.38
C HIS A 549 -12.47 16.17 -29.49
N VAL A 550 -13.67 16.66 -29.16
CA VAL A 550 -14.54 17.36 -30.12
C VAL A 550 -14.22 18.84 -30.24
N ASP A 551 -13.58 19.38 -29.21
CA ASP A 551 -13.17 20.77 -29.05
C ASP A 551 -11.89 20.83 -28.21
N ASP A 552 -11.29 22.01 -28.14
CA ASP A 552 -10.19 22.36 -27.23
C ASP A 552 -10.63 23.54 -26.33
N ASP A 553 -11.91 23.59 -25.92
CA ASP A 553 -12.49 24.75 -25.22
C ASP A 553 -12.79 24.46 -23.75
N ASN A 554 -13.19 23.22 -23.43
CA ASN A 554 -13.74 22.85 -22.13
C ASN A 554 -12.78 21.96 -21.32
N PHE A 555 -12.28 22.47 -20.20
CA PHE A 555 -11.34 21.75 -19.34
C PHE A 555 -11.76 21.78 -17.87
N VAL A 556 -11.37 20.74 -17.14
CA VAL A 556 -11.57 20.57 -15.71
C VAL A 556 -10.22 20.56 -15.01
N LEU A 557 -10.08 21.41 -13.98
CA LEU A 557 -8.89 21.43 -13.13
C LEU A 557 -8.85 20.22 -12.20
N ASN A 558 -7.76 19.46 -12.26
CA ASN A 558 -7.56 18.29 -11.42
C ASN A 558 -6.93 18.66 -10.07
N LEU A 559 -7.79 18.99 -9.10
CA LEU A 559 -7.38 19.18 -7.71
C LEU A 559 -7.03 17.88 -6.99
N GLY A 560 -7.38 16.72 -7.55
CA GLY A 560 -6.99 15.41 -7.03
C GLY A 560 -5.52 15.07 -7.31
N SER A 561 -4.82 15.83 -8.17
CA SER A 561 -3.37 15.69 -8.34
C SER A 561 -2.67 16.10 -7.04
N VAL A 562 -2.05 15.12 -6.38
CA VAL A 562 -1.37 15.32 -5.08
C VAL A 562 -0.14 16.24 -5.22
N HIS A 563 0.41 16.37 -6.43
CA HIS A 563 1.51 17.27 -6.70
C HIS A 563 0.97 18.68 -6.96
N ASN A 564 1.39 19.64 -6.14
CA ASN A 564 1.04 21.07 -6.20
C ASN A 564 -0.30 21.48 -5.60
N PHE A 565 -0.98 20.62 -4.83
CA PHE A 565 -2.24 20.98 -4.16
C PHE A 565 -2.11 22.22 -3.24
N ALA A 566 -1.00 22.32 -2.48
CA ALA A 566 -0.76 23.46 -1.60
C ALA A 566 -0.62 24.78 -2.38
N GLU A 567 0.06 24.76 -3.52
CA GLU A 567 0.22 25.96 -4.36
C GLU A 567 -1.09 26.30 -5.08
N LEU A 568 -1.81 25.29 -5.61
CA LEU A 568 -3.12 25.48 -6.22
C LEU A 568 -4.12 26.12 -5.25
N THR A 569 -4.16 25.67 -3.99
CA THR A 569 -5.11 26.19 -2.99
C THR A 569 -4.74 27.58 -2.45
N ARG A 570 -3.47 28.00 -2.56
CA ARG A 570 -3.06 29.40 -2.29
C ARG A 570 -3.56 30.37 -3.35
N VAL A 571 -3.60 29.90 -4.58
CA VAL A 571 -3.98 30.68 -5.77
C VAL A 571 -5.50 30.73 -5.90
N LEU A 572 -6.18 29.60 -5.76
CA LEU A 572 -7.62 29.53 -6.03
C LEU A 572 -8.47 30.17 -4.92
N PRO A 573 -9.61 30.80 -5.28
CA PRO A 573 -10.62 31.18 -4.30
C PRO A 573 -11.07 29.99 -3.45
N ARG A 574 -11.12 30.18 -2.14
CA ARG A 574 -11.47 29.13 -1.16
C ARG A 574 -12.82 28.46 -1.46
N SER A 575 -13.75 29.19 -2.08
CA SER A 575 -15.08 28.68 -2.47
C SER A 575 -15.03 27.53 -3.48
N LEU A 576 -13.95 27.37 -4.25
CA LEU A 576 -13.83 26.35 -5.29
C LEU A 576 -13.41 24.97 -4.78
N TYR A 577 -12.69 24.92 -3.65
CA TYR A 577 -12.14 23.69 -3.11
C TYR A 577 -12.56 23.41 -1.66
N ASN A 578 -13.38 24.27 -1.07
CA ASN A 578 -13.91 24.05 0.26
C ASN A 578 -14.90 22.87 0.24
N LEU A 579 -14.54 21.78 0.90
CA LEU A 579 -15.38 20.61 1.03
C LEU A 579 -16.54 20.92 1.99
N LYS A 580 -17.74 20.46 1.64
CA LYS A 580 -18.93 20.54 2.48
C LYS A 580 -19.37 19.14 2.89
N PRO A 581 -19.85 18.94 4.12
CA PRO A 581 -20.50 17.69 4.51
C PRO A 581 -21.64 17.34 3.54
N GLN A 582 -21.80 16.06 3.23
CA GLN A 582 -22.89 15.59 2.35
C GLN A 582 -24.27 15.70 3.01
N HIS A 583 -24.34 15.50 4.32
CA HIS A 583 -25.59 15.39 5.07
C HIS A 583 -25.62 16.44 6.19
N SER A 584 -26.75 17.13 6.33
CA SER A 584 -26.99 18.05 7.46
C SER A 584 -27.21 17.28 8.76
N ASP A 585 -27.93 16.16 8.70
CA ASP A 585 -28.08 15.20 9.79
C ASP A 585 -27.43 13.87 9.39
N ARG A 586 -26.15 13.71 9.77
CA ARG A 586 -25.36 12.52 9.49
C ARG A 586 -25.81 11.32 10.33
N LEU A 587 -26.39 11.54 11.52
CA LEU A 587 -26.89 10.47 12.38
C LEU A 587 -28.15 9.84 11.79
N GLN A 588 -29.06 10.65 11.26
CA GLN A 588 -30.23 10.16 10.54
C GLN A 588 -29.81 9.32 9.32
N PHE A 589 -28.86 9.82 8.51
CA PHE A 589 -28.33 9.07 7.37
C PHE A 589 -27.75 7.71 7.81
N HIS A 590 -26.88 7.68 8.83
CA HIS A 590 -26.32 6.42 9.35
C HIS A 590 -27.39 5.47 9.92
N THR A 591 -28.49 5.99 10.47
CA THR A 591 -29.62 5.17 10.96
C THR A 591 -30.29 4.43 9.80
N GLU A 592 -30.51 5.12 8.67
CA GLU A 592 -31.05 4.52 7.46
C GLU A 592 -30.07 3.49 6.86
N MET A 593 -28.78 3.80 6.83
CA MET A 593 -27.75 2.89 6.30
C MET A 593 -27.57 1.66 7.19
N ALA A 594 -27.69 1.79 8.52
CA ALA A 594 -27.68 0.68 9.45
C ALA A 594 -28.83 -0.31 9.17
N ALA A 595 -30.05 0.19 8.89
CA ALA A 595 -31.17 -0.66 8.51
C ALA A 595 -30.88 -1.44 7.21
N LYS A 596 -30.35 -0.76 6.17
CA LYS A 596 -29.95 -1.41 4.91
C LYS A 596 -28.84 -2.45 5.12
N ALA A 597 -27.83 -2.11 5.92
CA ALA A 597 -26.75 -3.01 6.29
C ALA A 597 -27.28 -4.24 7.03
N GLY A 598 -28.23 -4.07 7.96
CA GLY A 598 -28.89 -5.15 8.67
C GLY A 598 -29.56 -6.14 7.72
N SER A 599 -30.38 -5.64 6.80
CA SER A 599 -31.03 -6.47 5.76
C SER A 599 -30.03 -7.17 4.85
N ALA A 600 -29.01 -6.46 4.37
CA ALA A 600 -27.96 -7.04 3.53
C ALA A 600 -27.21 -8.17 4.26
N ARG A 601 -26.94 -7.99 5.56
CA ARG A 601 -26.22 -8.99 6.37
C ARG A 601 -27.02 -10.26 6.57
N LEU A 602 -28.34 -10.14 6.78
CA LEU A 602 -29.23 -11.29 6.88
C LEU A 602 -29.21 -12.09 5.58
N SER A 603 -29.35 -11.43 4.43
CA SER A 603 -29.26 -12.08 3.11
C SER A 603 -27.91 -12.78 2.89
N THR A 604 -26.79 -12.13 3.25
CA THR A 604 -25.46 -12.76 3.14
C THR A 604 -25.36 -13.99 4.04
N ARG A 605 -25.84 -13.92 5.29
CA ARG A 605 -25.84 -15.08 6.21
C ARG A 605 -26.64 -16.26 5.68
N GLU A 606 -27.80 -16.00 5.07
CA GLU A 606 -28.61 -17.04 4.44
C GLU A 606 -27.87 -17.71 3.30
N LYS A 607 -27.27 -16.94 2.39
CA LYS A 607 -26.45 -17.46 1.29
C LYS A 607 -25.24 -18.25 1.80
N THR A 608 -24.54 -17.76 2.83
CA THR A 608 -23.43 -18.48 3.45
C THR A 608 -23.89 -19.79 4.09
N ALA A 609 -25.05 -19.79 4.78
CA ALA A 609 -25.62 -20.98 5.38
C ALA A 609 -26.06 -22.01 4.32
N GLU A 610 -26.58 -21.55 3.19
CA GLU A 610 -26.91 -22.39 2.04
C GLU A 610 -25.66 -23.00 1.41
N LYS A 611 -24.63 -22.19 1.11
CA LYS A 611 -23.33 -22.68 0.62
C LYS A 611 -22.73 -23.71 1.57
N ARG A 612 -22.72 -23.44 2.89
CA ARG A 612 -22.23 -24.38 3.91
C ARG A 612 -23.01 -25.70 3.89
N ARG A 613 -24.34 -25.64 3.76
CA ARG A 613 -25.18 -26.84 3.63
C ARG A 613 -24.84 -27.62 2.36
N ALA A 614 -24.64 -26.94 1.22
CA ALA A 614 -24.25 -27.56 -0.04
C ALA A 614 -22.84 -28.19 0.04
N THR A 615 -21.86 -27.51 0.62
CA THR A 615 -20.51 -28.05 0.83
C THR A 615 -20.52 -29.25 1.76
N ALA A 616 -21.28 -29.19 2.86
CA ALA A 616 -21.44 -30.32 3.78
C ALA A 616 -22.07 -31.53 3.09
N ALA A 617 -23.10 -31.31 2.26
CA ALA A 617 -23.71 -32.36 1.44
C ALA A 617 -22.71 -32.97 0.45
N ARG A 618 -21.90 -32.15 -0.23
CA ARG A 618 -20.86 -32.62 -1.16
C ARG A 618 -19.76 -33.41 -0.45
N LYS A 619 -19.35 -32.99 0.76
CA LYS A 619 -18.38 -33.74 1.60
C LYS A 619 -18.95 -35.08 2.04
N LYS A 620 -20.23 -35.11 2.46
CA LYS A 620 -20.92 -36.36 2.82
C LYS A 620 -21.01 -37.32 1.63
N GLN A 621 -21.42 -36.85 0.46
CA GLN A 621 -21.47 -37.67 -0.76
C GLN A 621 -20.10 -38.26 -1.12
N LYS A 622 -19.02 -37.46 -1.06
CA LYS A 622 -17.65 -37.96 -1.30
C LYS A 622 -17.23 -39.02 -0.27
N ALA A 623 -17.59 -38.83 1.00
CA ALA A 623 -17.29 -39.80 2.06
C ALA A 623 -18.07 -41.11 1.84
N ASP A 624 -19.36 -41.03 1.49
CA ASP A 624 -20.20 -42.20 1.21
C ASP A 624 -19.70 -42.97 -0.03
N GLU A 625 -19.27 -42.27 -1.09
CA GLU A 625 -18.68 -42.91 -2.27
C GLU A 625 -17.33 -43.57 -1.99
N ALA A 626 -16.50 -42.95 -1.15
CA ALA A 626 -15.24 -43.53 -0.68
C ALA A 626 -15.47 -44.79 0.16
N ALA A 627 -16.45 -44.76 1.07
CA ALA A 627 -16.84 -45.91 1.89
C ALA A 627 -17.36 -47.07 1.02
N LYS A 628 -18.16 -46.77 -0.01
CA LYS A 628 -18.65 -47.79 -0.96
C LYS A 628 -17.51 -48.44 -1.76
N LYS A 629 -16.56 -47.65 -2.26
CA LYS A 629 -15.36 -48.17 -2.96
C LYS A 629 -14.49 -49.03 -2.04
N ALA A 630 -14.32 -48.63 -0.77
CA ALA A 630 -13.60 -49.42 0.22
C ALA A 630 -14.30 -50.76 0.49
N HIS A 631 -15.64 -50.76 0.59
CA HIS A 631 -16.41 -51.98 0.76
C HIS A 631 -16.32 -52.92 -0.45
N GLU A 632 -16.45 -52.40 -1.68
CA GLU A 632 -16.30 -53.19 -2.91
C GLU A 632 -14.89 -53.77 -3.06
N ALA A 633 -13.85 -53.04 -2.66
CA ALA A 633 -12.49 -53.54 -2.62
C ALA A 633 -12.30 -54.67 -1.61
N ALA A 634 -12.90 -54.55 -0.41
CA ALA A 634 -12.85 -55.59 0.62
C ALA A 634 -13.61 -56.87 0.20
N VAL A 635 -14.74 -56.74 -0.50
CA VAL A 635 -15.49 -57.88 -1.04
C VAL A 635 -14.68 -58.60 -2.13
N LYS A 636 -14.04 -57.86 -3.04
CA LYS A 636 -13.15 -58.45 -4.06
C LYS A 636 -11.94 -59.15 -3.44
N ALA A 637 -11.36 -58.60 -2.39
CA ALA A 637 -10.25 -59.23 -1.67
C ALA A 637 -10.67 -60.58 -1.05
N ARG A 638 -11.85 -60.65 -0.41
CA ARG A 638 -12.39 -61.90 0.14
C ARG A 638 -12.70 -62.94 -0.94
N GLN A 639 -13.27 -62.53 -2.07
CA GLN A 639 -13.53 -63.44 -3.19
C GLN A 639 -12.24 -63.97 -3.82
N ALA A 640 -11.16 -63.17 -3.84
CA ALA A 640 -9.85 -63.63 -4.29
C ALA A 640 -9.23 -64.65 -3.32
N GLU A 641 -9.42 -64.50 -2.01
CA GLU A 641 -8.97 -65.47 -1.00
C GLU A 641 -9.72 -66.81 -1.09
N GLU A 642 -11.03 -66.80 -1.35
CA GLU A 642 -11.82 -68.03 -1.55
C GLU A 642 -11.42 -68.80 -2.84
N VAL A 643 -11.03 -68.09 -3.91
CA VAL A 643 -10.53 -68.73 -5.15
C VAL A 643 -9.15 -69.35 -4.95
N VAL A 644 -8.31 -68.78 -4.07
CA VAL A 644 -6.99 -69.34 -3.74
C VAL A 644 -7.11 -70.57 -2.84
N GLN A 645 -8.09 -70.61 -1.92
CA GLN A 645 -8.34 -71.80 -1.10
C GLN A 645 -9.02 -72.95 -1.85
N GLY A 646 -9.71 -72.68 -2.97
CA GLY A 646 -10.30 -73.70 -3.84
C GLY A 646 -9.33 -74.39 -4.80
N ALA A 647 -8.08 -73.91 -4.92
CA ALA A 647 -7.09 -74.40 -5.89
C ALA A 647 -5.94 -75.20 -5.27
N GLN A 648 -5.99 -75.52 -3.97
CA GLN A 648 -4.99 -76.37 -3.29
C GLN A 648 -5.61 -77.70 -2.86
N LEU A 649 -5.94 -78.54 -3.85
CA LEU A 649 -6.24 -79.96 -3.66
C LEU A 649 -6.01 -80.70 -4.99
N GLU A 650 -4.80 -80.62 -5.53
CA GLU A 650 -4.20 -81.65 -6.39
C GLU A 650 -2.70 -81.34 -6.57
N ASP A 651 -1.91 -82.41 -6.48
CA ASP A 651 -0.48 -82.58 -6.78
C ASP A 651 0.59 -82.16 -5.75
N LEU A 652 1.02 -83.19 -5.01
CA LEU A 652 2.34 -83.37 -4.42
C LEU A 652 3.34 -83.79 -5.53
N ASP A 653 4.50 -83.14 -5.62
CA ASP A 653 5.82 -83.73 -5.32
C ASP A 653 6.99 -82.91 -5.93
N ASP A 654 8.11 -82.96 -5.18
CA ASP A 654 9.50 -82.76 -5.57
C ASP A 654 10.06 -81.35 -5.89
N ALA A 655 10.73 -80.82 -4.86
CA ALA A 655 12.20 -80.76 -4.79
C ALA A 655 12.92 -79.40 -4.93
N GLN A 656 13.88 -79.26 -4.01
CA GLN A 656 15.17 -78.56 -4.03
C GLN A 656 15.31 -77.13 -3.46
N LEU A 657 16.06 -77.13 -2.37
CA LEU A 657 16.78 -76.06 -1.69
C LEU A 657 17.71 -75.29 -2.63
N VAL A 658 17.69 -73.94 -2.55
CA VAL A 658 18.91 -73.14 -2.57
C VAL A 658 18.69 -71.85 -1.76
N ASP A 659 19.60 -71.59 -0.83
CA ASP A 659 19.75 -70.33 -0.10
C ASP A 659 20.08 -69.15 -1.03
N VAL A 660 19.72 -67.91 -0.61
CA VAL A 660 20.61 -66.73 -0.47
C VAL A 660 19.76 -65.48 -0.10
N GLU A 661 20.06 -64.95 1.09
CA GLU A 661 20.18 -63.54 1.56
C GLU A 661 19.96 -62.40 0.54
N SER A 662 19.62 -61.14 0.83
CA SER A 662 19.22 -60.35 2.01
C SER A 662 18.74 -58.98 1.48
N ASP A 663 18.21 -58.17 2.38
CA ASP A 663 18.15 -56.69 2.35
C ASP A 663 16.82 -56.00 2.04
N GLY A 664 16.00 -55.98 3.09
CA GLY A 664 15.43 -54.81 3.77
C GLY A 664 15.33 -53.45 3.05
N LYS A 665 14.10 -52.93 3.03
CA LYS A 665 13.82 -51.53 3.38
C LYS A 665 12.43 -51.39 3.98
N SER A 666 12.42 -50.92 5.23
CA SER A 666 11.26 -50.64 6.08
C SER A 666 10.43 -49.47 5.55
N ALA A 667 9.11 -49.63 5.67
CA ALA A 667 8.12 -48.59 5.48
C ALA A 667 8.12 -47.65 6.71
N GLY A 668 8.15 -46.34 6.46
CA GLY A 668 7.73 -45.33 7.42
C GLY A 668 6.28 -44.96 7.14
N GLU A 669 5.44 -45.02 8.17
CA GLU A 669 4.08 -44.51 8.20
C GLU A 669 4.09 -42.98 8.23
N ASP A 670 3.42 -42.35 7.26
CA ASP A 670 3.05 -40.93 7.31
C ASP A 670 1.52 -40.85 7.39
N ASP A 671 1.03 -40.48 8.57
CA ASP A 671 -0.35 -40.07 8.84
C ASP A 671 -0.69 -38.80 8.05
N ALA A 672 -1.67 -38.90 7.15
CA ALA A 672 -2.24 -37.76 6.43
C ALA A 672 -3.68 -37.50 6.89
N GLU A 673 -3.85 -36.56 7.81
CA GLU A 673 -5.14 -35.92 8.10
C GLU A 673 -5.67 -35.17 6.86
N PRO A 674 -6.95 -35.33 6.46
CA PRO A 674 -7.53 -34.59 5.35
C PRO A 674 -8.01 -33.20 5.81
N LYS A 675 -7.30 -32.15 5.37
CA LYS A 675 -7.75 -30.76 5.45
C LYS A 675 -9.09 -30.57 4.75
N SER A 676 -10.06 -30.07 5.49
CA SER A 676 -11.38 -29.71 5.01
C SER A 676 -11.32 -28.40 4.21
N GLU A 677 -11.41 -28.47 2.89
CA GLU A 677 -11.66 -27.29 2.05
C GLU A 677 -13.03 -26.69 2.39
N SER A 678 -13.03 -25.48 2.93
CA SER A 678 -14.17 -24.56 2.91
C SER A 678 -13.75 -23.40 2.03
N GLU A 679 -14.50 -23.19 0.94
CA GLU A 679 -14.44 -21.98 0.12
C GLU A 679 -14.81 -20.78 1.02
N SER A 680 -13.78 -20.13 1.57
CA SER A 680 -13.87 -18.79 2.12
C SER A 680 -13.70 -17.80 0.99
N GLU A 681 -14.61 -16.82 0.96
CA GLU A 681 -14.53 -15.61 0.14
C GLU A 681 -13.12 -15.03 0.23
N GLU A 682 -12.54 -14.69 -0.94
CA GLU A 682 -11.21 -14.11 -1.10
C GLU A 682 -11.14 -12.77 -0.35
N ASP A 683 -10.71 -12.82 0.90
CA ASP A 683 -10.34 -11.67 1.70
C ASP A 683 -8.90 -11.84 2.18
N ASP A 684 -8.05 -10.94 1.66
CA ASP A 684 -6.73 -10.56 2.13
C ASP A 684 -5.62 -11.64 2.11
N ASP A 685 -5.24 -12.09 0.90
CA ASP A 685 -3.87 -12.57 0.66
C ASP A 685 -2.93 -11.37 0.45
N GLU A 686 -2.29 -10.97 1.54
CA GLU A 686 -1.09 -10.15 1.54
C GLU A 686 0.10 -11.02 1.10
N TYR A 687 0.84 -10.53 0.11
CA TYR A 687 1.90 -11.25 -0.57
C TYR A 687 3.06 -11.59 0.38
N ILE A 688 3.12 -12.84 0.85
CA ILE A 688 4.35 -13.45 1.38
C ILE A 688 5.04 -14.18 0.22
N PRO A 689 6.28 -13.81 -0.19
CA PRO A 689 6.99 -14.55 -1.21
C PRO A 689 7.28 -15.97 -0.71
N LYS A 690 6.66 -16.99 -1.31
CA LYS A 690 7.10 -18.38 -1.15
C LYS A 690 8.48 -18.51 -1.78
N HIS A 691 9.46 -18.90 -0.97
CA HIS A 691 10.80 -19.28 -1.41
C HIS A 691 10.72 -20.25 -2.61
N ALA A 692 11.37 -19.87 -3.71
CA ALA A 692 11.59 -20.75 -4.84
C ALA A 692 12.60 -21.85 -4.45
N GLY A 693 12.12 -22.89 -3.79
CA GLY A 693 12.80 -24.19 -3.79
C GLY A 693 12.67 -24.78 -5.19
N GLN A 694 13.80 -24.93 -5.89
CA GLN A 694 13.90 -25.67 -7.15
C GLN A 694 13.30 -27.08 -6.97
N LYS A 695 12.09 -27.30 -7.49
CA LYS A 695 11.63 -28.64 -7.88
C LYS A 695 11.96 -28.83 -9.36
N ARG A 696 12.97 -29.67 -9.63
CA ARG A 696 13.33 -30.13 -10.97
C ARG A 696 12.09 -30.74 -11.64
N GLY A 697 11.60 -30.08 -12.68
CA GLY A 697 10.54 -30.61 -13.54
C GLY A 697 11.07 -31.75 -14.41
N ARG A 698 10.27 -32.82 -14.51
CA ARG A 698 10.44 -33.96 -15.41
C ARG A 698 10.38 -33.47 -16.88
N PRO A 699 11.27 -33.88 -17.79
CA PRO A 699 11.32 -33.29 -19.13
C PRO A 699 10.17 -33.77 -20.02
N GLU A 700 9.53 -32.81 -20.71
CA GLU A 700 8.59 -33.06 -21.80
C GLU A 700 9.31 -33.64 -23.03
N LYS A 701 8.69 -34.63 -23.67
CA LYS A 701 9.18 -35.27 -24.90
C LYS A 701 9.10 -34.30 -26.07
N ILE A 702 10.26 -33.86 -26.56
CA ILE A 702 10.42 -33.08 -27.79
C ILE A 702 10.12 -33.97 -29.00
N THR A 703 9.30 -33.50 -29.94
CA THR A 703 9.01 -34.24 -31.18
C THR A 703 10.15 -34.08 -32.20
N PRO A 704 10.43 -35.10 -33.04
CA PRO A 704 11.58 -35.13 -33.96
C PRO A 704 11.66 -33.97 -34.97
N ARG A 705 10.56 -33.21 -35.15
CA ARG A 705 10.48 -32.10 -36.10
C ARG A 705 11.14 -30.81 -35.59
N GLN A 706 11.35 -30.67 -34.27
CA GLN A 706 12.00 -29.50 -33.67
C GLN A 706 13.54 -29.62 -33.59
N GLN A 707 14.11 -30.82 -33.71
CA GLN A 707 15.57 -31.01 -33.70
C GLN A 707 16.25 -30.59 -35.02
N LYS A 708 15.58 -30.65 -36.17
CA LYS A 708 16.20 -30.30 -37.47
C LYS A 708 16.38 -28.80 -37.72
N LYS A 709 15.73 -27.91 -36.96
CA LYS A 709 15.86 -26.43 -37.16
C LYS A 709 16.99 -25.78 -36.35
N ARG A 710 17.63 -26.52 -35.44
CA ARG A 710 18.69 -25.98 -34.56
C ARG A 710 20.13 -26.28 -35.02
N GLN A 711 20.33 -27.05 -36.08
CA GLN A 711 21.67 -27.35 -36.64
C GLN A 711 22.06 -26.48 -37.85
N LYS A 712 21.36 -25.36 -38.11
CA LYS A 712 21.70 -24.41 -39.18
C LYS A 712 21.71 -22.93 -38.74
N ARG A 713 22.03 -22.65 -37.49
CA ARG A 713 22.37 -21.30 -37.01
C ARG A 713 23.57 -21.36 -36.10
#